data_AF-U3GF65-F1
#
_entry.id   AF-U3GF65-F1
#
_cell.length_a   1.000
_cell.length_b   1.000
_cell.length_c   1.000
_cell.angle_alpha   90.00
_cell.angle_beta   90.00
_cell.angle_gamma   90.00
#
_symmetry.space_group_name_H-M   'P 1'
#
loop_
_entity.id
_entity.type
_entity.pdbx_description
1 polymer ?
#
loop_
_entity_poly.entity_id
_entity_poly.type
_entity_poly.pdbx_seq_one_letter_code
_entity_poly.pdbx_strand_id
1 'polypeptide(L)'
;MRASAPLFAVSQPPTSLGTRLAVIGLIALVLVFGMFALANSQSSLRMLEASTQSAMHNQEAAMRDMIGLFDGTMRTEADRFLTAFADAAPGPYSVDPAQTVEVAGKPTPTFKSGDTVLNLNFTVPDQFFARTGGTIATVFARAGDDFVRVTTSLKKENAERAIGTLLDRAHPSYKALMAGEPFRGLAWLFGVPYMSKYEPVRDASGKVIGALYVGVDVRSELALLKDKIRSHGIGKTGGYFVIDGKPGADQGKVLIDHAQDREGKNLLDAKDAAGQTWVREMIARKDGTLRHTLADTEAGTARERLTVFTQYPDWQLVIAGTAYVDELDADLVAARNRFLLLGLALGALLAGGLYWMLRRTVSTPLAEVVNVAQRVAAGDLTHRLPTTRSDEIGQVMRAVNGVGDGLSGIVDKVRASASTIASSTGQIAAGNADLSARTEAQAGNLERTASSIEQLAATVRQNAESAHHAHDMVQSASEAANAGGQTVERLVGTMSGIHATAQKIADITGIIDGIAFQTNILALNAAVEAARAGEQGRGFAVVAGEVRSLAQRSAAAAKEIKELISRSVEEVQAGNEAARGAGDAMQDIVTRVERIAGLMGEISHASREQSQGIEEVNRAVTSMDEVTQQNAALVEEAAAAAESLRQQAQELRGAVDVFRLA
;
A
#
# COMPACT_ATOMS: atom_id res chain seq x y z
N MET A 1 4.90 -26.70 31.49
CA MET A 1 5.11 -25.41 32.19
C MET A 1 4.18 -24.37 31.57
N ARG A 2 3.29 -23.78 32.37
CA ARG A 2 2.36 -22.73 31.95
C ARG A 2 3.14 -21.44 31.72
N ALA A 3 3.37 -21.09 30.46
CA ALA A 3 3.90 -19.78 30.10
C ALA A 3 2.73 -18.81 29.91
N SER A 4 2.78 -17.74 30.70
CA SER A 4 1.90 -16.58 30.71
C SER A 4 1.77 -15.94 29.32
N ALA A 5 0.54 -15.91 28.82
CA ALA A 5 0.16 -15.07 27.68
C ALA A 5 0.23 -13.59 28.08
N PRO A 6 0.82 -12.70 27.25
CA PRO A 6 0.76 -11.28 27.51
C PRO A 6 -0.64 -10.75 27.15
N LEU A 7 -1.24 -10.03 28.10
CA LEU A 7 -2.46 -9.27 27.93
C LEU A 7 -2.29 -8.29 26.75
N PHE A 8 -3.08 -8.50 25.69
CA PHE A 8 -3.24 -7.54 24.61
C PHE A 8 -3.74 -6.22 25.19
N ALA A 9 -2.88 -5.21 25.19
CA ALA A 9 -3.31 -3.82 25.35
C ALA A 9 -4.26 -3.50 24.18
N VAL A 10 -5.54 -3.30 24.50
CA VAL A 10 -6.53 -2.76 23.57
C VAL A 10 -6.17 -1.29 23.35
N SER A 11 -5.28 -1.06 22.38
CA SER A 11 -5.09 0.26 21.80
C SER A 11 -6.41 0.68 21.18
N GLN A 12 -6.91 1.85 21.60
CA GLN A 12 -8.03 2.54 20.96
C GLN A 12 -7.88 2.42 19.44
N PRO A 13 -8.91 2.00 18.69
CA PRO A 13 -8.77 1.81 17.25
C PRO A 13 -8.27 3.14 16.66
N PRO A 14 -7.14 3.15 15.92
CA PRO A 14 -6.67 4.36 15.30
C PRO A 14 -7.81 4.88 14.44
N THR A 15 -8.32 6.08 14.76
CA THR A 15 -9.31 6.81 13.96
C THR A 15 -8.97 6.59 12.49
N SER A 16 -9.87 5.99 11.72
CA SER A 16 -9.55 5.55 10.36
C SER A 16 -8.99 6.73 9.55
N LEU A 17 -8.12 6.44 8.59
CA LEU A 17 -7.55 7.48 7.73
C LEU A 17 -8.63 8.36 7.11
N GLY A 18 -9.78 7.77 6.73
CA GLY A 18 -10.95 8.52 6.25
C GLY A 18 -11.54 9.49 7.28
N THR A 19 -11.54 9.13 8.56
CA THR A 19 -11.99 10.02 9.66
C THR A 19 -11.03 11.20 9.82
N ARG A 20 -9.71 10.95 9.79
CA ARG A 20 -8.70 12.02 9.92
C ARG A 20 -8.75 12.99 8.74
N LEU A 21 -8.82 12.46 7.51
CA LEU A 21 -8.91 13.27 6.30
C LEU A 21 -10.22 14.08 6.23
N ALA A 22 -11.34 13.49 6.63
CA ALA A 22 -12.62 14.21 6.68
C ALA A 22 -12.61 15.34 7.73
N VAL A 23 -12.00 15.12 8.89
CA VAL A 23 -11.87 16.17 9.92
C VAL A 23 -10.95 17.29 9.45
N ILE A 24 -9.81 16.98 8.82
CA ILE A 24 -8.91 17.99 8.26
C ILE A 24 -9.63 18.78 7.15
N GLY A 25 -10.36 18.09 6.28
CA GLY A 25 -11.16 18.72 5.23
C GLY A 25 -12.25 19.64 5.77
N LEU A 26 -12.96 19.22 6.83
CA LEU A 26 -13.95 20.05 7.53
C LEU A 26 -13.29 21.31 8.11
N ILE A 27 -12.17 21.17 8.82
CA ILE A 27 -11.46 22.30 9.44
C ILE A 27 -10.99 23.28 8.36
N ALA A 28 -10.39 22.79 7.27
CA ALA A 28 -9.93 23.63 6.16
C ALA A 28 -11.11 24.38 5.50
N LEU A 29 -12.23 23.69 5.27
CA LEU A 29 -13.41 24.29 4.65
C LEU A 29 -14.03 25.37 5.54
N VAL A 30 -14.15 25.11 6.85
CA VAL A 30 -14.68 26.09 7.83
C VAL A 30 -13.77 27.31 7.90
N LEU A 31 -12.44 27.13 7.89
CA LEU A 31 -11.48 28.24 7.90
C LEU A 31 -11.57 29.09 6.62
N VAL A 32 -11.63 28.46 5.45
CA VAL A 32 -11.71 29.17 4.16
C VAL A 32 -13.03 29.93 4.03
N PHE A 33 -14.17 29.29 4.33
CA PHE A 33 -15.48 29.94 4.25
C PHE A 33 -15.65 31.03 5.32
N GLY A 34 -15.16 30.80 6.54
CA GLY A 34 -15.17 31.80 7.61
C GLY A 34 -14.34 33.04 7.25
N MET A 35 -13.14 32.84 6.73
CA MET A 35 -12.26 33.93 6.29
C MET A 35 -12.84 34.69 5.10
N PHE A 36 -13.43 33.98 4.13
CA PHE A 36 -14.11 34.60 2.99
C PHE A 36 -15.34 35.42 3.39
N ALA A 37 -16.19 34.89 4.28
CA ALA A 37 -17.38 35.58 4.76
C ALA A 37 -17.03 36.83 5.59
N LEU A 38 -15.98 36.77 6.42
CA LEU A 38 -15.47 37.92 7.15
C LEU A 38 -14.90 38.99 6.20
N ALA A 39 -14.07 38.60 5.24
CA ALA A 39 -13.50 39.51 4.25
C ALA A 39 -14.58 40.17 3.38
N ASN A 40 -15.57 39.39 2.93
CA ASN A 40 -16.69 39.90 2.14
C ASN A 40 -17.56 40.87 2.96
N SER A 41 -17.90 40.51 4.20
CA SER A 41 -18.66 41.39 5.10
C SER A 41 -17.93 42.71 5.34
N GLN A 42 -16.63 42.68 5.60
CA GLN A 42 -15.87 43.90 5.87
C GLN A 42 -15.76 44.78 4.61
N SER A 43 -15.65 44.17 3.44
CA SER A 43 -15.67 44.88 2.15
C SER A 43 -17.05 45.52 1.87
N SER A 44 -18.13 44.78 2.09
CA SER A 44 -19.50 45.26 1.87
C SER A 44 -19.88 46.41 2.80
N LEU A 45 -19.49 46.38 4.08
CA LEU A 45 -19.74 47.51 5.00
C LEU A 45 -19.03 48.78 4.54
N ARG A 46 -17.73 48.70 4.19
CA ARG A 46 -16.97 49.86 3.70
C ARG A 46 -17.55 50.43 2.41
N MET A 47 -18.01 49.55 1.51
CA MET A 47 -18.61 49.97 0.24
C MET A 47 -19.98 50.61 0.42
N LEU A 48 -20.82 50.08 1.34
CA LEU A 48 -22.11 50.69 1.65
C LEU A 48 -21.91 52.07 2.26
N GLU A 49 -21.05 52.18 3.27
CA GLU A 49 -20.80 53.44 3.96
C GLU A 49 -20.31 54.54 3.01
N ALA A 50 -19.36 54.21 2.13
CA ALA A 50 -18.91 55.11 1.07
C ALA A 50 -20.02 55.46 0.08
N SER A 51 -20.87 54.49 -0.30
CA SER A 51 -21.99 54.71 -1.21
C SER A 51 -23.08 55.59 -0.59
N THR A 52 -23.44 55.36 0.68
CA THR A 52 -24.42 56.17 1.41
C THR A 52 -23.91 57.59 1.61
N GLN A 53 -22.65 57.75 2.02
CA GLN A 53 -22.05 59.08 2.16
C GLN A 53 -22.05 59.83 0.82
N SER A 54 -21.69 59.16 -0.29
CA SER A 54 -21.75 59.76 -1.62
C SER A 54 -23.17 60.09 -2.05
N ALA A 55 -24.16 59.24 -1.76
CA ALA A 55 -25.56 59.49 -2.07
C ALA A 55 -26.11 60.68 -1.27
N MET A 56 -25.78 60.79 0.02
CA MET A 56 -26.13 61.93 0.86
C MET A 56 -25.49 63.22 0.35
N HIS A 57 -24.20 63.22 0.01
CA HIS A 57 -23.54 64.38 -0.62
C HIS A 57 -24.21 64.80 -1.93
N ASN A 58 -24.54 63.84 -2.80
CA ASN A 58 -25.23 64.12 -4.06
C ASN A 58 -26.62 64.71 -3.83
N GLN A 59 -27.36 64.20 -2.85
CA GLN A 59 -28.70 64.67 -2.53
C GLN A 59 -28.68 66.05 -1.85
N GLU A 60 -27.70 66.35 -1.01
CA GLU A 60 -27.50 67.68 -0.45
C GLU A 60 -27.10 68.70 -1.49
N ALA A 61 -26.23 68.32 -2.43
CA ALA A 61 -25.92 69.14 -3.59
C ALA A 61 -27.19 69.42 -4.40
N ALA A 62 -28.03 68.41 -4.65
CA ALA A 62 -29.31 68.59 -5.31
C ALA A 62 -30.27 69.51 -4.54
N MET A 63 -30.30 69.43 -3.20
CA MET A 63 -31.09 70.34 -2.37
C MET A 63 -30.56 71.78 -2.41
N ARG A 64 -29.25 71.97 -2.33
CA ARG A 64 -28.59 73.27 -2.48
C ARG A 64 -28.89 73.87 -3.85
N ASP A 65 -28.79 73.06 -4.90
CA ASP A 65 -29.07 73.47 -6.27
C ASP A 65 -30.57 73.78 -6.45
N MET A 66 -31.48 73.07 -5.75
CA MET A 66 -32.91 73.37 -5.72
C MET A 66 -33.20 74.73 -5.04
N ILE A 67 -32.54 75.03 -3.90
CA ILE A 67 -32.62 76.37 -3.28
C ILE A 67 -32.06 77.43 -4.23
N GLY A 68 -30.95 77.14 -4.90
CA GLY A 68 -30.34 78.05 -5.89
C GLY A 68 -31.22 78.29 -7.11
N LEU A 69 -31.90 77.26 -7.63
CA LEU A 69 -32.88 77.39 -8.71
C LEU A 69 -34.06 78.24 -8.26
N PHE A 70 -34.58 77.98 -7.06
CA PHE A 70 -35.66 78.79 -6.48
C PHE A 70 -35.27 80.27 -6.35
N ASP A 71 -34.11 80.57 -5.73
CA ASP A 71 -33.59 81.93 -5.62
C ASP A 71 -33.42 82.56 -7.02
N GLY A 72 -32.77 81.85 -7.94
CA GLY A 72 -32.58 82.29 -9.32
C GLY A 72 -33.89 82.66 -10.02
N THR A 73 -34.89 81.78 -9.97
CA THR A 73 -36.22 81.98 -10.57
C THR A 73 -36.93 83.18 -9.94
N MET A 74 -37.08 83.19 -8.62
CA MET A 74 -37.78 84.27 -7.91
C MET A 74 -37.16 85.61 -8.20
N ARG A 75 -35.82 85.66 -8.25
CA ARG A 75 -35.18 86.94 -8.44
C ARG A 75 -35.21 87.41 -9.92
N THR A 76 -35.32 86.49 -10.89
CA THR A 76 -35.53 86.79 -12.32
C THR A 76 -36.94 87.33 -12.54
N GLU A 77 -37.90 86.76 -11.83
CA GLU A 77 -39.29 87.24 -11.79
C GLU A 77 -39.37 88.64 -11.18
N ALA A 78 -38.66 88.91 -10.07
CA ALA A 78 -38.56 90.24 -9.51
C ALA A 78 -37.93 91.26 -10.49
N ASP A 79 -36.88 90.88 -11.23
CA ASP A 79 -36.30 91.73 -12.27
C ASP A 79 -37.32 92.03 -13.39
N ARG A 80 -38.03 91.01 -13.88
CA ARG A 80 -39.07 91.17 -14.91
C ARG A 80 -40.20 92.09 -14.44
N PHE A 81 -40.66 91.94 -13.20
CA PHE A 81 -41.70 92.79 -12.65
C PHE A 81 -41.22 94.23 -12.44
N LEU A 82 -39.97 94.42 -12.03
CA LEU A 82 -39.39 95.76 -11.90
C LEU A 82 -39.36 96.47 -13.24
N THR A 83 -38.92 95.80 -14.32
CA THR A 83 -38.93 96.35 -15.68
C THR A 83 -40.34 96.73 -16.10
N ALA A 84 -41.33 95.85 -15.89
CA ALA A 84 -42.72 96.15 -16.21
C ALA A 84 -43.29 97.32 -15.38
N PHE A 85 -42.85 97.49 -14.13
CA PHE A 85 -43.24 98.61 -13.29
C PHE A 85 -42.59 99.92 -13.76
N ALA A 86 -41.32 99.88 -14.15
CA ALA A 86 -40.62 101.02 -14.73
C ALA A 86 -41.28 101.48 -16.04
N ASP A 87 -41.74 100.56 -16.88
CA ASP A 87 -42.49 100.87 -18.11
C ASP A 87 -43.86 101.51 -17.83
N ALA A 88 -44.50 101.15 -16.71
CA ALA A 88 -45.79 101.73 -16.30
C ALA A 88 -45.65 103.15 -15.74
N ALA A 89 -44.44 103.57 -15.35
CA ALA A 89 -44.10 104.92 -14.93
C ALA A 89 -42.85 105.40 -15.66
N PRO A 90 -42.90 105.63 -16.98
CA PRO A 90 -41.70 105.88 -17.77
C PRO A 90 -41.08 107.25 -17.44
N GLY A 91 -39.75 107.31 -17.49
CA GLY A 91 -39.00 108.55 -17.36
C GLY A 91 -39.19 109.52 -18.54
N PRO A 92 -38.61 110.73 -18.48
CA PRO A 92 -37.59 111.15 -17.52
C PRO A 92 -38.15 111.44 -16.12
N TYR A 93 -37.40 111.04 -15.10
CA TYR A 93 -37.72 111.34 -13.70
C TYR A 93 -37.02 112.63 -13.27
N SER A 94 -37.71 113.44 -12.47
CA SER A 94 -37.14 114.67 -11.91
C SER A 94 -37.61 114.88 -10.47
N VAL A 95 -36.80 115.61 -9.71
CA VAL A 95 -37.15 116.06 -8.36
C VAL A 95 -37.06 117.57 -8.32
N ASP A 96 -38.13 118.20 -7.83
CA ASP A 96 -38.13 119.63 -7.51
C ASP A 96 -37.82 119.80 -6.02
N PRO A 97 -36.61 120.24 -5.64
CA PRO A 97 -36.24 120.46 -4.24
C PRO A 97 -36.89 121.71 -3.63
N ALA A 98 -37.43 122.63 -4.45
CA ALA A 98 -38.09 123.85 -3.97
C ALA A 98 -39.57 123.61 -3.62
N GLN A 99 -40.18 122.57 -4.20
CA GLN A 99 -41.55 122.15 -3.88
C GLN A 99 -41.54 120.84 -3.10
N THR A 100 -41.99 120.87 -1.85
CA THR A 100 -42.15 119.67 -1.03
C THR A 100 -43.62 119.28 -0.90
N VAL A 101 -43.92 117.99 -1.01
CA VAL A 101 -45.21 117.39 -0.66
C VAL A 101 -45.08 116.77 0.74
N GLU A 102 -46.05 117.02 1.60
CA GLU A 102 -46.10 116.40 2.93
C GLU A 102 -46.55 114.94 2.80
N VAL A 103 -45.62 114.01 3.04
CA VAL A 103 -45.88 112.56 2.96
C VAL A 103 -45.83 112.01 4.38
N ALA A 104 -47.01 111.75 4.96
CA ALA A 104 -47.17 111.28 6.34
C ALA A 104 -46.40 112.12 7.38
N GLY A 105 -46.59 113.44 7.34
CA GLY A 105 -45.98 114.38 8.30
C GLY A 105 -44.53 114.77 7.99
N LYS A 106 -43.96 114.33 6.86
CA LYS A 106 -42.58 114.66 6.45
C LYS A 106 -42.53 115.45 5.15
N PRO A 107 -41.83 116.61 5.10
CA PRO A 107 -41.65 117.36 3.87
C PRO A 107 -40.73 116.57 2.93
N THR A 108 -41.30 116.07 1.83
CA THR A 108 -40.58 115.26 0.85
C THR A 108 -40.55 115.99 -0.49
N PRO A 109 -39.40 116.11 -1.18
CA PRO A 109 -39.34 116.75 -2.49
C PRO A 109 -40.35 116.17 -3.48
N THR A 110 -40.87 117.03 -4.35
CA THR A 110 -41.87 116.62 -5.37
C THR A 110 -41.16 115.79 -6.43
N PHE A 111 -41.50 114.50 -6.47
CA PHE A 111 -40.95 113.51 -7.38
C PHE A 111 -41.90 113.32 -8.56
N LYS A 112 -41.40 113.58 -9.78
CA LYS A 112 -42.19 113.57 -11.02
C LYS A 112 -41.67 112.53 -12.01
N SER A 113 -42.59 111.95 -12.78
CA SER A 113 -42.34 111.14 -13.98
C SER A 113 -42.95 111.88 -15.17
N GLY A 114 -42.12 112.48 -16.03
CA GLY A 114 -42.60 113.49 -16.98
C GLY A 114 -43.36 114.61 -16.25
N ASP A 115 -44.63 114.81 -16.60
CA ASP A 115 -45.50 115.81 -15.95
C ASP A 115 -46.29 115.28 -14.74
N THR A 116 -46.23 113.97 -14.45
CA THR A 116 -47.04 113.35 -13.39
C THR A 116 -46.31 113.39 -12.06
N VAL A 117 -46.92 113.99 -11.04
CA VAL A 117 -46.44 113.90 -9.64
C VAL A 117 -46.71 112.49 -9.10
N LEU A 118 -45.66 111.83 -8.61
CA LEU A 118 -45.75 110.48 -8.05
C LEU A 118 -46.04 110.48 -6.54
N ASN A 119 -45.71 111.56 -5.82
CA ASN A 119 -46.00 111.66 -4.39
C ASN A 119 -47.51 111.51 -4.13
N LEU A 120 -47.89 110.58 -3.26
CA LEU A 120 -49.27 110.25 -2.90
C LEU A 120 -50.17 109.82 -4.09
N ASN A 121 -49.58 109.52 -5.25
CA ASN A 121 -50.32 108.97 -6.40
C ASN A 121 -50.24 107.44 -6.38
N PHE A 122 -51.30 106.81 -5.87
CA PHE A 122 -51.37 105.36 -5.69
C PHE A 122 -51.87 104.60 -6.92
N THR A 123 -52.29 105.30 -7.98
CA THR A 123 -52.92 104.70 -9.16
C THR A 123 -52.04 103.65 -9.82
N VAL A 124 -50.77 104.00 -10.10
CA VAL A 124 -49.84 103.10 -10.79
C VAL A 124 -49.46 101.90 -9.91
N PRO A 125 -49.04 102.07 -8.63
CA PRO A 125 -48.77 100.92 -7.76
C PRO A 125 -49.96 100.00 -7.53
N ASP A 126 -51.18 100.52 -7.40
CA ASP A 126 -52.38 99.72 -7.16
C ASP A 126 -52.81 98.92 -8.40
N GLN A 127 -52.77 99.55 -9.58
CA GLN A 127 -53.03 98.85 -10.83
C GLN A 127 -51.98 97.77 -11.09
N PHE A 128 -50.71 98.05 -10.78
CA PHE A 128 -49.64 97.07 -10.90
C PHE A 128 -49.86 95.89 -9.94
N PHE A 129 -50.19 96.16 -8.67
CA PHE A 129 -50.50 95.13 -7.67
C PHE A 129 -51.65 94.23 -8.12
N ALA A 130 -52.74 94.80 -8.65
CA ALA A 130 -53.89 94.04 -9.14
C ALA A 130 -53.56 93.19 -10.38
N ARG A 131 -52.76 93.70 -11.32
CA ARG A 131 -52.41 92.98 -12.57
C ARG A 131 -51.40 91.86 -12.37
N THR A 132 -50.52 92.00 -11.37
CA THR A 132 -49.44 91.04 -11.09
C THR A 132 -49.83 90.01 -10.03
N GLY A 133 -51.08 90.01 -9.58
CA GLY A 133 -51.56 89.03 -8.59
C GLY A 133 -51.02 89.26 -7.18
N GLY A 134 -50.61 90.48 -6.84
CA GLY A 134 -50.16 90.84 -5.49
C GLY A 134 -48.70 91.29 -5.37
N THR A 135 -47.97 91.50 -6.46
CA THR A 135 -46.61 92.05 -6.40
C THR A 135 -46.65 93.49 -5.92
N ILE A 136 -45.89 93.76 -4.86
CA ILE A 136 -45.78 95.10 -4.29
C ILE A 136 -44.99 95.98 -5.25
N ALA A 137 -45.45 97.21 -5.44
CA ALA A 137 -44.74 98.23 -6.18
C ALA A 137 -44.63 99.50 -5.35
N THR A 138 -43.47 100.15 -5.38
CA THR A 138 -43.18 101.32 -4.56
C THR A 138 -42.25 102.27 -5.28
N VAL A 139 -42.48 103.56 -5.09
CA VAL A 139 -41.54 104.61 -5.45
C VAL A 139 -41.01 105.26 -4.18
N PHE A 140 -39.68 105.34 -4.10
CA PHE A 140 -38.98 106.08 -3.07
C PHE A 140 -38.41 107.37 -3.68
N ALA A 141 -38.62 108.49 -3.01
CA ALA A 141 -37.92 109.73 -3.32
C ALA A 141 -36.76 109.90 -2.35
N ARG A 142 -35.62 110.37 -2.84
CA ARG A 142 -34.48 110.70 -2.00
C ARG A 142 -34.71 112.07 -1.35
N ALA A 143 -34.78 112.10 -0.03
CA ALA A 143 -34.84 113.31 0.78
C ALA A 143 -33.57 113.39 1.64
N GLY A 144 -32.58 114.16 1.19
CA GLY A 144 -31.26 114.20 1.80
C GLY A 144 -30.53 112.86 1.67
N ASP A 145 -30.19 112.26 2.80
CA ASP A 145 -29.53 110.95 2.88
C ASP A 145 -30.51 109.78 3.05
N ASP A 146 -31.81 110.04 3.10
CA ASP A 146 -32.82 108.99 3.27
C ASP A 146 -33.69 108.80 2.03
N PHE A 147 -34.19 107.59 1.86
CA PHE A 147 -35.19 107.25 0.84
C PHE A 147 -36.56 107.17 1.51
N VAL A 148 -37.42 108.12 1.20
CA VAL A 148 -38.78 108.20 1.74
C VAL A 148 -39.74 107.52 0.79
N ARG A 149 -40.58 106.62 1.30
CA ARG A 149 -41.63 105.98 0.50
C ARG A 149 -42.71 107.00 0.14
N VAL A 150 -42.80 107.39 -1.13
CA VAL A 150 -43.71 108.48 -1.59
C VAL A 150 -44.98 107.98 -2.27
N THR A 151 -44.97 106.76 -2.79
CA THR A 151 -46.19 106.04 -3.21
C THR A 151 -45.93 104.54 -3.17
N THR A 152 -46.94 103.74 -2.81
CA THR A 152 -46.79 102.30 -2.62
C THR A 152 -48.12 101.56 -2.60
N SER A 153 -48.12 100.32 -3.09
CA SER A 153 -49.16 99.32 -2.83
C SER A 153 -48.92 98.50 -1.54
N LEU A 154 -47.75 98.65 -0.91
CA LEU A 154 -47.40 97.97 0.34
C LEU A 154 -48.25 98.46 1.50
N LYS A 155 -48.83 97.51 2.23
CA LYS A 155 -49.56 97.75 3.48
C LYS A 155 -48.80 97.17 4.66
N LYS A 156 -48.93 97.81 5.81
CA LYS A 156 -48.47 97.31 7.12
C LYS A 156 -49.45 96.26 7.64
N GLU A 157 -49.11 95.61 8.76
CA GLU A 157 -49.98 94.63 9.44
C GLU A 157 -51.36 95.19 9.82
N ASN A 158 -51.45 96.48 10.13
CA ASN A 158 -52.71 97.18 10.43
C ASN A 158 -53.54 97.57 9.19
N ALA A 159 -53.19 97.03 8.00
CA ALA A 159 -53.78 97.31 6.69
C ALA A 159 -53.61 98.75 6.15
N GLU A 160 -52.94 99.64 6.88
CA GLU A 160 -52.59 100.98 6.39
C GLU A 160 -51.44 100.91 5.40
N ARG A 161 -51.42 101.81 4.41
CA ARG A 161 -50.30 101.90 3.47
C ARG A 161 -49.03 102.26 4.20
N ALA A 162 -47.93 101.64 3.81
CA ALA A 162 -46.62 101.88 4.40
C ALA A 162 -45.96 103.18 3.89
N ILE A 163 -46.78 104.22 3.65
CA ILE A 163 -46.38 105.51 3.09
C ILE A 163 -45.57 106.32 4.11
N GLY A 164 -44.58 107.11 3.65
CA GLY A 164 -43.73 107.97 4.49
C GLY A 164 -42.70 107.25 5.36
N THR A 165 -42.67 105.92 5.36
CA THR A 165 -41.60 105.15 6.02
C THR A 165 -40.29 105.29 5.27
N LEU A 166 -39.17 105.31 6.01
CA LEU A 166 -37.84 105.34 5.42
C LEU A 166 -37.41 103.94 4.99
N LEU A 167 -36.57 103.86 3.96
CA LEU A 167 -35.78 102.67 3.72
C LEU A 167 -34.78 102.50 4.86
N ASP A 168 -34.82 101.34 5.51
CA ASP A 168 -33.95 101.03 6.64
C ASP A 168 -32.47 101.06 6.22
N ARG A 169 -31.65 101.82 6.95
CA ARG A 169 -30.20 101.95 6.71
C ARG A 169 -29.43 100.66 7.00
N ALA A 170 -29.98 99.80 7.86
CA ALA A 170 -29.41 98.47 8.13
C ALA A 170 -29.70 97.49 6.99
N HIS A 171 -30.70 97.77 6.15
CA HIS A 171 -31.03 96.90 5.03
C HIS A 171 -29.97 97.01 3.92
N PRO A 172 -29.46 95.89 3.38
CA PRO A 172 -28.39 95.92 2.36
C PRO A 172 -28.72 96.75 1.11
N SER A 173 -30.01 96.87 0.76
CA SER A 173 -30.46 97.70 -0.36
C SER A 173 -30.16 99.18 -0.19
N TYR A 174 -30.11 99.71 1.03
CA TYR A 174 -29.79 101.12 1.27
C TYR A 174 -28.36 101.44 0.81
N LYS A 175 -27.39 100.60 1.19
CA LYS A 175 -25.99 100.77 0.79
C LYS A 175 -25.83 100.66 -0.73
N ALA A 176 -26.50 99.69 -1.36
CA ALA A 176 -26.48 99.51 -2.80
C ALA A 176 -27.05 100.73 -3.54
N LEU A 177 -28.23 101.21 -3.12
CA LEU A 177 -28.87 102.38 -3.75
C LEU A 177 -28.08 103.68 -3.57
N MET A 178 -27.43 103.86 -2.42
CA MET A 178 -26.53 105.00 -2.18
C MET A 178 -25.28 104.94 -3.08
N ALA A 179 -24.79 103.74 -3.39
CA ALA A 179 -23.73 103.52 -4.39
C ALA A 179 -24.24 103.63 -5.85
N GLY A 180 -25.57 103.74 -6.05
CA GLY A 180 -26.20 103.77 -7.37
C GLY A 180 -26.27 102.41 -8.05
N GLU A 181 -26.15 101.32 -7.30
CA GLU A 181 -26.28 99.96 -7.79
C GLU A 181 -27.68 99.40 -7.48
N PRO A 182 -28.25 98.58 -8.37
CA PRO A 182 -29.50 97.88 -8.07
C PRO A 182 -29.28 96.84 -6.98
N PHE A 183 -30.30 96.63 -6.14
CA PHE A 183 -30.28 95.58 -5.12
C PHE A 183 -31.33 94.53 -5.41
N ARG A 184 -30.96 93.26 -5.27
CA ARG A 184 -31.84 92.11 -5.46
C ARG A 184 -31.58 91.11 -4.36
N GLY A 185 -32.61 90.71 -3.62
CA GLY A 185 -32.48 89.70 -2.57
C GLY A 185 -33.75 89.48 -1.77
N LEU A 186 -33.78 88.39 -1.02
CA LEU A 186 -34.88 88.05 -0.12
C LEU A 186 -34.89 89.00 1.08
N ALA A 187 -36.01 89.66 1.34
CA ALA A 187 -36.18 90.58 2.46
C ALA A 187 -37.53 90.37 3.14
N TRP A 188 -37.55 90.46 4.47
CA TRP A 188 -38.79 90.39 5.24
C TRP A 188 -39.33 91.80 5.43
N LEU A 189 -40.53 92.06 4.92
CA LEU A 189 -41.23 93.33 5.10
C LEU A 189 -42.54 93.06 5.84
N PHE A 190 -42.66 93.61 7.06
CA PHE A 190 -43.85 93.45 7.92
C PHE A 190 -44.25 91.97 8.10
N GLY A 191 -43.27 91.11 8.40
CA GLY A 191 -43.52 89.69 8.66
C GLY A 191 -43.75 88.83 7.41
N VAL A 192 -43.72 89.41 6.20
CA VAL A 192 -43.88 88.66 4.94
C VAL A 192 -42.54 88.63 4.17
N PRO A 193 -42.08 87.44 3.73
CA PRO A 193 -40.90 87.34 2.89
C PRO A 193 -41.22 87.79 1.47
N TYR A 194 -40.48 88.77 0.99
CA TYR A 194 -40.54 89.24 -0.38
C TYR A 194 -39.21 89.01 -1.07
N MET A 195 -39.26 88.56 -2.32
CA MET A 195 -38.13 88.73 -3.21
C MET A 195 -38.10 90.19 -3.68
N SER A 196 -37.20 90.95 -3.07
CA SER A 196 -37.12 92.39 -3.21
C SER A 196 -36.13 92.78 -4.30
N LYS A 197 -36.58 93.66 -5.20
CA LYS A 197 -35.74 94.29 -6.22
C LYS A 197 -35.88 95.80 -6.13
N TYR A 198 -34.75 96.49 -6.04
CA TYR A 198 -34.66 97.94 -6.04
C TYR A 198 -33.82 98.41 -7.23
N GLU A 199 -34.34 99.40 -7.96
CA GLU A 199 -33.63 100.08 -9.04
C GLU A 199 -33.41 101.55 -8.67
N PRO A 200 -32.16 102.05 -8.68
CA PRO A 200 -31.90 103.45 -8.43
C PRO A 200 -32.42 104.30 -9.61
N VAL A 201 -33.22 105.31 -9.30
CA VAL A 201 -33.72 106.28 -10.28
C VAL A 201 -32.78 107.47 -10.33
N ARG A 202 -32.35 107.85 -11.54
CA ARG A 202 -31.40 108.93 -11.79
C ARG A 202 -32.06 110.09 -12.51
N ASP A 203 -31.61 111.30 -12.21
CA ASP A 203 -31.94 112.50 -12.98
C ASP A 203 -31.08 112.59 -14.26
N ALA A 204 -31.32 113.62 -15.08
CA ALA A 204 -30.55 113.87 -16.30
C ALA A 204 -29.05 114.09 -16.07
N SER A 205 -28.61 114.40 -14.84
CA SER A 205 -27.20 114.54 -14.45
C SER A 205 -26.55 113.24 -13.98
N GLY A 206 -27.33 112.16 -13.89
CA GLY A 206 -26.89 110.85 -13.41
C GLY A 206 -26.93 110.69 -11.89
N LYS A 207 -27.39 111.69 -11.14
CA LYS A 207 -27.50 111.64 -9.67
C LYS A 207 -28.70 110.79 -9.27
N VAL A 208 -28.51 109.91 -8.27
CA VAL A 208 -29.61 109.11 -7.71
C VAL A 208 -30.55 110.02 -6.92
N ILE A 209 -31.78 110.16 -7.44
CA ILE A 209 -32.84 111.02 -6.90
C ILE A 209 -33.97 110.22 -6.25
N GLY A 210 -34.01 108.91 -6.43
CA GLY A 210 -35.02 108.03 -5.87
C GLY A 210 -34.74 106.57 -6.18
N ALA A 211 -35.70 105.70 -5.94
CA ALA A 211 -35.63 104.30 -6.31
C ALA A 211 -37.01 103.73 -6.63
N LEU A 212 -37.08 102.87 -7.65
CA LEU A 212 -38.23 101.99 -7.86
C LEU A 212 -38.01 100.70 -7.08
N TYR A 213 -39.09 100.16 -6.55
CA TYR A 213 -39.07 98.91 -5.81
C TYR A 213 -40.22 98.02 -6.24
N VAL A 214 -39.91 96.74 -6.46
CA VAL A 214 -40.90 95.68 -6.48
C VAL A 214 -40.58 94.61 -5.45
N GLY A 215 -41.64 94.03 -4.85
CA GLY A 215 -41.55 92.91 -3.93
C GLY A 215 -42.49 91.80 -4.36
N VAL A 216 -41.93 90.67 -4.79
CA VAL A 216 -42.71 89.46 -5.11
C VAL A 216 -42.92 88.68 -3.83
N ASP A 217 -44.18 88.41 -3.45
CA ASP A 217 -44.48 87.59 -2.28
C ASP A 217 -44.06 86.16 -2.57
N VAL A 218 -43.18 85.59 -1.74
CA VAL A 218 -42.64 84.24 -1.95
C VAL A 218 -43.14 83.22 -0.93
N ARG A 219 -44.21 83.52 -0.17
CA ARG A 219 -44.69 82.63 0.89
C ARG A 219 -45.13 81.26 0.36
N SER A 220 -45.88 81.21 -0.73
CA SER A 220 -46.39 79.97 -1.32
C SER A 220 -45.26 79.09 -1.84
N GLU A 221 -44.34 79.68 -2.56
CA GLU A 221 -43.25 78.96 -3.22
C GLU A 221 -42.19 78.54 -2.20
N LEU A 222 -41.94 79.37 -1.18
CA LEU A 222 -41.10 78.99 -0.05
C LEU A 222 -41.73 77.84 0.74
N ALA A 223 -43.05 77.81 0.94
CA ALA A 223 -43.73 76.68 1.58
C ALA A 223 -43.57 75.38 0.77
N LEU A 224 -43.70 75.45 -0.56
CA LEU A 224 -43.46 74.30 -1.45
C LEU A 224 -42.00 73.81 -1.37
N LEU A 225 -41.03 74.72 -1.33
CA LEU A 225 -39.62 74.39 -1.17
C LEU A 225 -39.39 73.68 0.18
N LYS A 226 -39.98 74.19 1.26
CA LYS A 226 -39.93 73.56 2.59
C LYS A 226 -40.49 72.14 2.55
N ASP A 227 -41.69 71.95 2.01
CA ASP A 227 -42.32 70.64 1.93
C ASP A 227 -41.53 69.66 1.07
N LYS A 228 -40.92 70.14 -0.03
CA LYS A 228 -40.08 69.30 -0.87
C LYS A 228 -38.79 68.87 -0.18
N ILE A 229 -38.17 69.73 0.62
CA ILE A 229 -37.01 69.35 1.45
C ILE A 229 -37.43 68.35 2.52
N ARG A 230 -38.56 68.59 3.20
CA ARG A 230 -39.12 67.69 4.23
C ARG A 230 -39.46 66.31 3.69
N SER A 231 -39.98 66.19 2.47
CA SER A 231 -40.42 64.90 1.91
C SER A 231 -39.30 63.90 1.62
N HIS A 232 -38.02 64.32 1.68
CA HIS A 232 -36.89 63.44 1.46
C HIS A 232 -36.39 62.87 2.79
N GLY A 233 -36.67 61.59 3.03
CA GLY A 233 -36.10 60.83 4.13
C GLY A 233 -34.77 60.17 3.76
N ILE A 234 -33.98 59.82 4.76
CA ILE A 234 -32.74 59.05 4.65
C ILE A 234 -32.86 57.85 5.60
N GLY A 235 -32.94 56.63 5.07
CA GLY A 235 -33.22 55.45 5.91
C GLY A 235 -34.65 55.45 6.45
N LYS A 236 -34.85 54.96 7.68
CA LYS A 236 -36.18 54.88 8.29
C LYS A 236 -36.53 56.13 9.10
N THR A 237 -35.55 56.68 9.82
CA THR A 237 -35.77 57.81 10.73
C THR A 237 -34.91 59.04 10.43
N GLY A 238 -33.98 58.93 9.47
CA GLY A 238 -33.13 60.04 9.03
C GLY A 238 -33.83 60.94 8.01
N GLY A 239 -33.31 62.15 7.85
CA GLY A 239 -33.87 63.14 6.94
C GLY A 239 -33.04 64.41 6.89
N TYR A 240 -33.52 65.36 6.09
CA TYR A 240 -32.85 66.64 5.89
C TYR A 240 -33.43 67.73 6.79
N PHE A 241 -32.56 68.60 7.27
CA PHE A 241 -32.92 69.80 7.99
C PHE A 241 -32.08 70.98 7.49
N VAL A 242 -32.62 72.18 7.62
CA VAL A 242 -31.97 73.43 7.19
C VAL A 242 -31.90 74.37 8.38
N ILE A 243 -30.71 74.90 8.63
CA ILE A 243 -30.45 75.86 9.72
C ILE A 243 -29.98 77.19 9.16
N ASP A 244 -30.29 78.27 9.88
CA ASP A 244 -29.79 79.60 9.59
C ASP A 244 -28.32 79.72 10.04
N GLY A 245 -27.40 79.90 9.09
CA GLY A 245 -25.97 80.10 9.37
C GLY A 245 -25.58 81.57 9.51
N LYS A 246 -26.50 82.51 9.28
CA LYS A 246 -26.21 83.95 9.28
C LYS A 246 -25.84 84.44 10.67
N PRO A 247 -24.74 85.21 10.83
CA PRO A 247 -24.39 85.82 12.10
C PRO A 247 -25.51 86.73 12.61
N GLY A 248 -26.03 86.46 13.80
CA GLY A 248 -27.14 87.20 14.40
C GLY A 248 -27.90 86.40 15.45
N ALA A 249 -29.03 86.93 15.92
CA ALA A 249 -29.86 86.29 16.95
C ALA A 249 -30.47 84.95 16.50
N ASP A 250 -30.68 84.77 15.20
CA ASP A 250 -31.23 83.54 14.62
C ASP A 250 -30.14 82.53 14.19
N GLN A 251 -28.84 82.80 14.42
CA GLN A 251 -27.78 81.86 14.04
C GLN A 251 -27.98 80.50 14.75
N GLY A 252 -28.01 79.42 13.98
CA GLY A 252 -28.26 78.05 14.45
C GLY A 252 -29.74 77.71 14.63
N LYS A 253 -30.66 78.58 14.23
CA LYS A 253 -32.10 78.29 14.25
C LYS A 253 -32.49 77.34 13.12
N VAL A 254 -33.24 76.30 13.45
CA VAL A 254 -33.76 75.34 12.48
C VAL A 254 -34.94 75.95 11.73
N LEU A 255 -34.83 76.04 10.41
CA LEU A 255 -35.84 76.60 9.52
C LEU A 255 -36.72 75.53 8.88
N ILE A 256 -36.14 74.36 8.63
CA ILE A 256 -36.78 73.18 8.05
C ILE A 256 -36.26 71.97 8.81
N ASP A 257 -37.15 71.07 9.18
CA ASP A 257 -36.78 69.79 9.74
C ASP A 257 -37.68 68.68 9.20
N HIS A 258 -37.08 67.57 8.78
CA HIS A 258 -37.81 66.40 8.30
C HIS A 258 -38.86 65.92 9.32
N ALA A 259 -38.49 65.87 10.61
CA ALA A 259 -39.38 65.44 11.69
C ALA A 259 -40.26 66.57 12.25
N GLN A 260 -40.05 67.82 11.83
CA GLN A 260 -40.73 69.05 12.25
C GLN A 260 -40.61 69.44 13.74
N ASP A 261 -40.15 68.53 14.60
CA ASP A 261 -40.07 68.71 16.05
C ASP A 261 -39.02 69.75 16.48
N ARG A 262 -38.01 70.01 15.63
CA ARG A 262 -36.95 70.97 15.92
C ARG A 262 -37.13 72.32 15.24
N GLU A 263 -38.13 72.50 14.37
CA GLU A 263 -38.33 73.76 13.66
C GLU A 263 -38.55 74.94 14.63
N GLY A 264 -37.87 76.06 14.37
CA GLY A 264 -37.88 77.24 15.22
C GLY A 264 -36.97 77.18 16.45
N LYS A 265 -36.46 76.00 16.84
CA LYS A 265 -35.49 75.86 17.94
C LYS A 265 -34.10 76.30 17.47
N ASN A 266 -33.32 76.86 18.39
CA ASN A 266 -31.92 77.18 18.16
C ASN A 266 -31.04 76.03 18.64
N LEU A 267 -30.26 75.45 17.73
CA LEU A 267 -29.37 74.31 17.98
C LEU A 267 -27.89 74.70 18.00
N LEU A 268 -27.55 76.00 17.98
CA LEU A 268 -26.16 76.47 17.87
C LEU A 268 -25.22 75.86 18.93
N ASP A 269 -25.70 75.74 20.16
CA ASP A 269 -24.95 75.20 21.30
C ASP A 269 -25.38 73.75 21.65
N ALA A 270 -26.13 73.07 20.77
CA ALA A 270 -26.50 71.68 20.96
C ALA A 270 -25.26 70.79 20.98
N LYS A 271 -25.12 69.98 22.02
CA LYS A 271 -23.97 69.09 22.24
C LYS A 271 -24.31 67.64 21.90
N ASP A 272 -23.33 66.92 21.38
CA ASP A 272 -23.37 65.48 21.27
C ASP A 272 -22.97 64.79 22.58
N ALA A 273 -22.97 63.45 22.62
CA ALA A 273 -22.57 62.67 23.80
C ALA A 273 -21.09 62.87 24.20
N ALA A 274 -20.25 63.36 23.27
CA ALA A 274 -18.86 63.73 23.54
C ALA A 274 -18.71 65.19 24.03
N GLY A 275 -19.82 65.93 24.16
CA GLY A 275 -19.85 67.32 24.61
C GLY A 275 -19.51 68.35 23.52
N GLN A 276 -19.38 67.94 22.26
CA GLN A 276 -19.01 68.80 21.14
C GLN A 276 -20.24 69.48 20.54
N THR A 277 -20.11 70.77 20.21
CA THR A 277 -21.18 71.58 19.58
C THR A 277 -21.21 71.35 18.07
N TRP A 278 -21.92 70.30 17.64
CA TRP A 278 -21.91 69.84 16.26
C TRP A 278 -22.51 70.84 15.25
N VAL A 279 -23.48 71.67 15.65
CA VAL A 279 -24.06 72.71 14.78
C VAL A 279 -23.07 73.84 14.50
N ARG A 280 -22.33 74.28 15.52
CA ARG A 280 -21.27 75.28 15.36
C ARG A 280 -20.19 74.79 14.40
N GLU A 281 -19.85 73.51 14.49
CA GLU A 281 -18.88 72.89 13.57
C GLU A 281 -19.40 72.88 12.12
N MET A 282 -20.67 72.54 11.89
CA MET A 282 -21.25 72.58 10.54
C MET A 282 -21.21 74.00 9.94
N ILE A 283 -21.62 75.01 10.71
CA ILE A 283 -21.60 76.41 10.26
C ILE A 283 -20.16 76.87 9.97
N ALA A 284 -19.19 76.48 10.80
CA ALA A 284 -17.79 76.85 10.61
C ALA A 284 -17.15 76.18 9.39
N ARG A 285 -17.42 74.88 9.18
CA ARG A 285 -16.83 74.09 8.08
C ARG A 285 -17.51 74.35 6.74
N LYS A 286 -18.76 74.79 6.74
CA LYS A 286 -19.62 75.09 5.57
C LYS A 286 -19.96 73.90 4.67
N ASP A 287 -19.08 72.91 4.57
CA ASP A 287 -19.28 71.69 3.81
C ASP A 287 -18.54 70.52 4.49
N GLY A 288 -19.13 69.32 4.43
CA GLY A 288 -18.44 68.09 4.81
C GLY A 288 -19.33 67.07 5.47
N THR A 289 -18.70 66.18 6.23
CA THR A 289 -19.35 65.10 6.96
C THR A 289 -18.92 65.09 8.42
N LEU A 290 -19.86 64.78 9.30
CA LEU A 290 -19.69 64.62 10.74
C LEU A 290 -20.27 63.29 11.18
N ARG A 291 -19.56 62.65 12.11
CA ARG A 291 -20.09 61.56 12.90
C ARG A 291 -20.17 62.01 14.34
N HIS A 292 -21.34 61.85 14.91
CA HIS A 292 -21.61 62.28 16.26
C HIS A 292 -22.66 61.38 16.89
N THR A 293 -22.57 61.19 18.20
CA THR A 293 -23.51 60.33 18.92
C THR A 293 -24.52 61.22 19.63
N LEU A 294 -25.79 61.04 19.32
CA LEU A 294 -26.88 61.76 19.98
C LEU A 294 -27.69 60.78 20.84
N ALA A 295 -28.20 61.27 21.97
CA ALA A 295 -29.16 60.51 22.75
C ALA A 295 -30.46 60.40 21.95
N ASP A 296 -30.84 59.18 21.59
CA ASP A 296 -32.10 58.93 20.90
C ASP A 296 -33.23 58.90 21.94
N THR A 297 -34.11 59.89 21.87
CA THR A 297 -35.26 60.03 22.78
C THR A 297 -36.29 58.90 22.64
N GLU A 298 -36.31 58.17 21.52
CA GLU A 298 -37.22 57.04 21.33
C GLU A 298 -36.60 55.70 21.76
N ALA A 299 -35.32 55.48 21.47
CA ALA A 299 -34.63 54.22 21.76
C ALA A 299 -34.00 54.15 23.18
N GLY A 300 -33.88 55.28 23.88
CA GLY A 300 -33.32 55.36 25.23
C GLY A 300 -31.82 55.09 25.33
N THR A 301 -31.12 54.94 24.20
CA THR A 301 -29.69 54.70 24.10
C THR A 301 -29.03 55.70 23.14
N ALA A 302 -27.78 56.04 23.39
CA ALA A 302 -27.02 56.94 22.53
C ALA A 302 -26.67 56.22 21.21
N ARG A 303 -27.10 56.77 20.08
CA ARG A 303 -26.90 56.19 18.74
C ARG A 303 -26.00 57.08 17.91
N GLU A 304 -25.12 56.47 17.12
CA GLU A 304 -24.23 57.19 16.21
C GLU A 304 -25.00 57.66 14.98
N ARG A 305 -24.82 58.94 14.63
CA ARG A 305 -25.39 59.56 13.44
C ARG A 305 -24.30 59.97 12.48
N LEU A 306 -24.57 59.74 11.20
CA LEU A 306 -23.83 60.31 10.08
C LEU A 306 -24.60 61.54 9.60
N THR A 307 -23.97 62.70 9.70
CA THR A 307 -24.52 63.97 9.23
C THR A 307 -23.64 64.52 8.13
N VAL A 308 -24.18 64.63 6.94
CA VAL A 308 -23.55 65.35 5.83
C VAL A 308 -24.14 66.77 5.84
N PHE A 309 -23.40 67.77 5.40
CA PHE A 309 -23.91 69.13 5.32
C PHE A 309 -23.20 69.97 4.25
N THR A 310 -23.92 70.95 3.71
CA THR A 310 -23.41 71.95 2.76
C THR A 310 -24.10 73.30 2.96
N GLN A 311 -23.41 74.40 2.68
CA GLN A 311 -23.93 75.76 2.81
C GLN A 311 -24.42 76.31 1.46
N TYR A 312 -25.60 76.93 1.47
CA TYR A 312 -26.05 77.80 0.39
C TYR A 312 -25.56 79.25 0.64
N PRO A 313 -24.64 79.79 -0.17
CA PRO A 313 -23.93 81.03 0.17
C PRO A 313 -24.80 82.29 0.25
N ASP A 314 -25.76 82.46 -0.65
CA ASP A 314 -26.53 83.73 -0.77
C ASP A 314 -27.40 84.01 0.45
N TRP A 315 -28.00 82.95 1.00
CA TRP A 315 -28.86 83.05 2.19
C TRP A 315 -28.13 82.62 3.47
N GLN A 316 -26.89 82.15 3.34
CA GLN A 316 -26.06 81.59 4.42
C GLN A 316 -26.73 80.42 5.16
N LEU A 317 -27.63 79.70 4.50
CA LEU A 317 -28.30 78.53 5.08
C LEU A 317 -27.40 77.30 5.01
N VAL A 318 -27.39 76.49 6.07
CA VAL A 318 -26.73 75.18 6.06
C VAL A 318 -27.80 74.11 5.92
N ILE A 319 -27.68 73.30 4.88
CA ILE A 319 -28.52 72.15 4.61
C ILE A 319 -27.76 70.93 5.12
N ALA A 320 -28.40 70.10 5.93
CA ALA A 320 -27.76 68.93 6.51
C ALA A 320 -28.69 67.72 6.43
N GLY A 321 -28.18 66.61 5.91
CA GLY A 321 -28.84 65.31 5.92
C GLY A 321 -28.26 64.45 7.05
N THR A 322 -29.12 63.88 7.89
CA THR A 322 -28.68 63.02 9.01
C THR A 322 -29.41 61.68 9.01
N ALA A 323 -28.67 60.60 9.31
CA ALA A 323 -29.22 59.25 9.48
C ALA A 323 -28.42 58.47 10.54
N TYR A 324 -29.04 57.47 11.18
CA TYR A 324 -28.35 56.60 12.13
C TYR A 324 -27.54 55.51 11.42
N VAL A 325 -26.33 55.26 11.91
CA VAL A 325 -25.39 54.30 11.28
C VAL A 325 -25.90 52.85 11.39
N ASP A 326 -26.50 52.49 12.52
CA ASP A 326 -27.05 51.15 12.75
C ASP A 326 -28.25 50.82 11.84
N GLU A 327 -29.06 51.80 11.47
CA GLU A 327 -30.15 51.66 10.48
C GLU A 327 -29.63 51.39 9.08
N LEU A 328 -28.45 51.91 8.74
CA LEU A 328 -27.78 51.65 7.47
C LEU A 328 -27.18 50.23 7.43
N ASP A 329 -26.75 49.71 8.59
CA ASP A 329 -26.06 48.41 8.69
C ASP A 329 -26.97 47.20 8.97
N ALA A 330 -28.19 47.42 9.50
CA ALA A 330 -29.05 46.35 10.02
C ALA A 330 -29.37 45.26 8.98
N ASP A 331 -29.67 45.64 7.74
CA ASP A 331 -30.03 44.69 6.68
C ASP A 331 -28.80 43.87 6.19
N LEU A 332 -27.60 44.44 6.25
CA LEU A 332 -26.34 43.78 5.89
C LEU A 332 -25.91 42.75 6.94
N VAL A 333 -26.06 43.07 8.24
CA VAL A 333 -25.71 42.13 9.31
C VAL A 333 -26.62 40.91 9.28
N ALA A 334 -27.91 41.10 8.96
CA ALA A 334 -28.85 40.00 8.76
C ALA A 334 -28.47 39.13 7.55
N ALA A 335 -28.09 39.73 6.42
CA ALA A 335 -27.62 39.01 5.24
C ALA A 335 -26.33 38.20 5.55
N ARG A 336 -25.36 38.81 6.23
CA ARG A 336 -24.11 38.17 6.67
C ARG A 336 -24.38 36.92 7.50
N ASN A 337 -25.25 37.01 8.50
CA ASN A 337 -25.55 35.88 9.37
C ASN A 337 -26.25 34.73 8.61
N ARG A 338 -27.12 35.04 7.63
CA ARG A 338 -27.72 34.02 6.76
C ARG A 338 -26.68 33.33 5.87
N PHE A 339 -25.73 34.07 5.29
CA PHE A 339 -24.65 33.49 4.50
C PHE A 339 -23.71 32.62 5.33
N LEU A 340 -23.39 33.02 6.57
CA LEU A 340 -22.60 32.20 7.50
C LEU A 340 -23.29 30.89 7.87
N LEU A 341 -24.60 30.94 8.16
CA LEU A 341 -25.38 29.73 8.47
C LEU A 341 -25.49 28.78 7.26
N LEU A 342 -25.73 29.32 6.06
CA LEU A 342 -25.74 28.53 4.83
C LEU A 342 -24.36 27.91 4.53
N GLY A 343 -23.27 28.66 4.74
CA GLY A 343 -21.91 28.17 4.58
C GLY A 343 -21.57 27.03 5.56
N LEU A 344 -21.97 27.17 6.83
CA LEU A 344 -21.81 26.11 7.83
C LEU A 344 -22.62 24.85 7.49
N ALA A 345 -23.87 25.02 7.06
CA ALA A 345 -24.73 23.91 6.66
C ALA A 345 -24.17 23.17 5.43
N LEU A 346 -23.76 23.90 4.40
CA LEU A 346 -23.14 23.32 3.20
C LEU A 346 -21.80 22.64 3.54
N GLY A 347 -21.02 23.24 4.45
CA GLY A 347 -19.76 22.67 4.88
C GLY A 347 -19.91 21.37 5.67
N ALA A 348 -20.90 21.30 6.57
CA ALA A 348 -21.24 20.06 7.27
C ALA A 348 -21.72 18.96 6.31
N LEU A 349 -22.50 19.32 5.28
CA LEU A 349 -23.02 18.39 4.28
C LEU A 349 -21.89 17.84 3.40
N LEU A 350 -20.99 18.71 2.92
CA LEU A 350 -19.80 18.32 2.15
C LEU A 350 -18.85 17.44 2.97
N ALA A 351 -18.60 17.79 4.23
CA ALA A 351 -17.75 16.98 5.10
C ALA A 351 -18.37 15.62 5.43
N GLY A 352 -19.69 15.56 5.66
CA GLY A 352 -20.43 14.31 5.84
C GLY A 352 -20.39 13.44 4.59
N GLY A 353 -20.57 14.03 3.41
CA GLY A 353 -20.46 13.35 2.12
C GLY A 353 -19.05 12.82 1.86
N LEU A 354 -18.02 13.65 2.10
CA LEU A 354 -16.62 13.25 1.97
C LEU A 354 -16.24 12.14 2.95
N TYR A 355 -16.71 12.20 4.20
CA TYR A 355 -16.53 11.14 5.19
C TYR A 355 -17.18 9.84 4.73
N TRP A 356 -18.44 9.89 4.28
CA TRP A 356 -19.15 8.71 3.78
C TRP A 356 -18.46 8.10 2.56
N MET A 357 -18.01 8.94 1.62
CA MET A 357 -17.24 8.54 0.44
C MET A 357 -15.94 7.87 0.85
N LEU A 358 -15.06 8.54 1.62
CA LEU A 358 -13.78 7.99 2.09
C LEU A 358 -13.95 6.71 2.91
N ARG A 359 -14.99 6.64 3.75
CA ARG A 359 -15.29 5.44 4.52
C ARG A 359 -15.61 4.28 3.59
N ARG A 360 -16.49 4.49 2.61
CA ARG A 360 -16.94 3.46 1.67
C ARG A 360 -15.89 3.07 0.64
N THR A 361 -15.13 4.02 0.10
CA THR A 361 -14.18 3.77 -0.99
C THR A 361 -12.80 3.36 -0.51
N VAL A 362 -12.37 3.82 0.67
CA VAL A 362 -11.01 3.58 1.20
C VAL A 362 -11.02 2.77 2.49
N SER A 363 -11.74 3.22 3.53
CA SER A 363 -11.61 2.64 4.87
C SER A 363 -12.18 1.22 4.98
N THR A 364 -13.37 0.97 4.45
CA THR A 364 -14.00 -0.36 4.52
C THR A 364 -13.20 -1.42 3.74
N PRO A 365 -12.82 -1.20 2.47
CA PRO A 365 -12.03 -2.19 1.73
C PRO A 365 -10.65 -2.44 2.35
N LEU A 366 -9.98 -1.41 2.89
CA LEU A 366 -8.71 -1.60 3.60
C LEU A 366 -8.88 -2.42 4.88
N ALA A 367 -10.01 -2.27 5.59
CA ALA A 367 -10.31 -3.09 6.76
C ALA A 367 -10.54 -4.57 6.37
N GLU A 368 -11.19 -4.83 5.23
CA GLU A 368 -11.32 -6.19 4.67
C GLU A 368 -9.96 -6.78 4.29
N VAL A 369 -9.11 -6.00 3.62
CA VAL A 369 -7.73 -6.40 3.30
C VAL A 369 -6.96 -6.78 4.56
N VAL A 370 -7.03 -5.96 5.61
CA VAL A 370 -6.38 -6.25 6.90
C VAL A 370 -6.94 -7.53 7.53
N ASN A 371 -8.26 -7.74 7.49
CA ASN A 371 -8.89 -8.94 8.05
C ASN A 371 -8.41 -10.21 7.34
N VAL A 372 -8.39 -10.21 5.99
CA VAL A 372 -7.91 -11.35 5.21
C VAL A 372 -6.41 -11.54 5.40
N ALA A 373 -5.61 -10.47 5.43
CA ALA A 373 -4.17 -10.57 5.72
C ALA A 373 -3.90 -11.16 7.11
N GLN A 374 -4.69 -10.81 8.13
CA GLN A 374 -4.59 -11.41 9.47
C GLN A 374 -4.97 -12.90 9.47
N ARG A 375 -5.97 -13.30 8.68
CA ARG A 375 -6.34 -14.71 8.51
C ARG A 375 -5.24 -15.50 7.80
N VAL A 376 -4.67 -14.97 6.72
CA VAL A 376 -3.53 -15.54 6.02
C VAL A 376 -2.33 -15.70 6.97
N ALA A 377 -2.04 -14.67 7.79
CA ALA A 377 -0.98 -14.74 8.80
C ALA A 377 -1.27 -15.79 9.90
N ALA A 378 -2.55 -16.06 10.20
CA ALA A 378 -2.98 -17.12 11.11
C ALA A 378 -3.06 -18.51 10.45
N GLY A 379 -2.73 -18.63 9.15
CA GLY A 379 -2.72 -19.87 8.39
C GLY A 379 -4.03 -20.19 7.65
N ASP A 380 -5.05 -19.35 7.71
CA ASP A 380 -6.29 -19.55 6.96
C ASP A 380 -6.17 -18.96 5.54
N LEU A 381 -5.88 -19.83 4.56
CA LEU A 381 -5.70 -19.49 3.15
C LEU A 381 -7.00 -19.67 2.33
N THR A 382 -8.12 -20.01 2.98
CA THR A 382 -9.41 -20.26 2.31
C THR A 382 -10.11 -18.99 1.84
N HIS A 383 -9.79 -17.85 2.49
CA HIS A 383 -10.50 -16.59 2.27
C HIS A 383 -9.89 -15.79 1.12
N ARG A 384 -10.76 -15.33 0.22
CA ARG A 384 -10.42 -14.48 -0.92
C ARG A 384 -11.02 -13.10 -0.76
N LEU A 385 -10.35 -12.09 -1.27
CA LEU A 385 -10.88 -10.73 -1.43
C LEU A 385 -11.44 -10.58 -2.84
N PRO A 386 -12.77 -10.74 -3.06
CA PRO A 386 -13.36 -10.49 -4.37
C PRO A 386 -13.23 -9.01 -4.71
N THR A 387 -12.64 -8.69 -5.86
CA THR A 387 -12.48 -7.29 -6.29
C THR A 387 -12.65 -7.15 -7.79
N THR A 388 -13.48 -6.19 -8.19
CA THR A 388 -13.62 -5.69 -9.57
C THR A 388 -12.96 -4.31 -9.73
N ARG A 389 -12.25 -3.83 -8.70
CA ARG A 389 -11.68 -2.48 -8.68
C ARG A 389 -10.39 -2.41 -9.49
N SER A 390 -10.22 -1.31 -10.22
CA SER A 390 -9.02 -1.01 -11.00
C SER A 390 -8.06 -0.01 -10.34
N ASP A 391 -8.40 0.50 -9.16
CA ASP A 391 -7.58 1.43 -8.37
C ASP A 391 -6.48 0.72 -7.56
N GLU A 392 -5.67 1.50 -6.85
CA GLU A 392 -4.56 1.05 -6.01
C GLU A 392 -5.03 0.10 -4.91
N ILE A 393 -6.25 0.31 -4.38
CA ILE A 393 -6.84 -0.60 -3.39
C ILE A 393 -7.15 -1.95 -4.04
N GLY A 394 -7.71 -1.96 -5.25
CA GLY A 394 -7.89 -3.17 -6.04
C GLY A 394 -6.59 -3.90 -6.35
N GLN A 395 -5.50 -3.16 -6.61
CA GLN A 395 -4.16 -3.75 -6.79
C GLN A 395 -3.65 -4.42 -5.50
N VAL A 396 -3.81 -3.78 -4.34
CA VAL A 396 -3.44 -4.37 -3.03
C VAL A 396 -4.28 -5.62 -2.74
N MET A 397 -5.59 -5.60 -2.99
CA MET A 397 -6.45 -6.79 -2.83
C MET A 397 -5.97 -7.96 -3.70
N ARG A 398 -5.65 -7.70 -4.97
CA ARG A 398 -5.08 -8.73 -5.88
C ARG A 398 -3.72 -9.24 -5.40
N ALA A 399 -2.85 -8.35 -4.91
CA ALA A 399 -1.55 -8.74 -4.39
C ALA A 399 -1.68 -9.65 -3.16
N VAL A 400 -2.58 -9.34 -2.22
CA VAL A 400 -2.87 -10.20 -1.06
C VAL A 400 -3.44 -11.55 -1.48
N ASN A 401 -4.36 -11.59 -2.44
CA ASN A 401 -4.85 -12.86 -3.01
C ASN A 401 -3.70 -13.67 -3.64
N GLY A 402 -2.81 -13.02 -4.40
CA GLY A 402 -1.66 -13.67 -5.00
C GLY A 402 -0.66 -14.22 -3.98
N VAL A 403 -0.47 -13.54 -2.84
CA VAL A 403 0.30 -14.08 -1.71
C VAL A 403 -0.38 -15.31 -1.13
N GLY A 404 -1.71 -15.25 -0.93
CA GLY A 404 -2.50 -16.40 -0.50
C GLY A 404 -2.40 -17.60 -1.46
N ASP A 405 -2.48 -17.36 -2.77
CA ASP A 405 -2.29 -18.38 -3.82
C ASP A 405 -0.89 -19.00 -3.78
N GLY A 406 0.14 -18.17 -3.71
CA GLY A 406 1.53 -18.61 -3.64
C GLY A 406 1.79 -19.47 -2.40
N LEU A 407 1.31 -19.04 -1.23
CA LEU A 407 1.42 -19.81 0.01
C LEU A 407 0.62 -21.11 -0.06
N SER A 408 -0.60 -21.09 -0.61
CA SER A 408 -1.43 -22.29 -0.80
C SER A 408 -0.70 -23.31 -1.66
N GLY A 409 -0.13 -22.89 -2.80
CA GLY A 409 0.64 -23.76 -3.68
C GLY A 409 1.92 -24.31 -3.05
N ILE A 410 2.61 -23.53 -2.22
CA ILE A 410 3.77 -24.01 -1.44
C ILE A 410 3.33 -25.06 -0.41
N VAL A 411 2.27 -24.80 0.35
CA VAL A 411 1.74 -25.73 1.36
C VAL A 411 1.30 -27.03 0.70
N ASP A 412 0.58 -26.99 -0.42
CA ASP A 412 0.19 -28.17 -1.18
C ASP A 412 1.41 -28.98 -1.64
N LYS A 413 2.42 -28.31 -2.19
CA LYS A 413 3.64 -28.97 -2.64
C LYS A 413 4.42 -29.60 -1.48
N VAL A 414 4.45 -28.96 -0.32
CA VAL A 414 5.06 -29.51 0.91
C VAL A 414 4.27 -30.70 1.43
N ARG A 415 2.93 -30.63 1.50
CA ARG A 415 2.07 -31.77 1.87
C ARG A 415 2.27 -32.96 0.95
N ALA A 416 2.27 -32.72 -0.37
CA ALA A 416 2.50 -33.77 -1.36
C ALA A 416 3.91 -34.38 -1.21
N SER A 417 4.94 -33.55 -1.05
CA SER A 417 6.32 -34.01 -0.85
C SER A 417 6.48 -34.81 0.45
N ALA A 418 5.91 -34.35 1.55
CA ALA A 418 5.92 -35.07 2.83
C ALA A 418 5.19 -36.42 2.73
N SER A 419 4.05 -36.47 2.02
CA SER A 419 3.34 -37.72 1.74
C SER A 419 4.17 -38.69 0.90
N THR A 420 4.87 -38.18 -0.12
CA THR A 420 5.78 -38.99 -0.94
C THR A 420 6.94 -39.53 -0.11
N ILE A 421 7.58 -38.69 0.72
CA ILE A 421 8.67 -39.12 1.62
C ILE A 421 8.17 -40.18 2.58
N ALA A 422 6.99 -40.01 3.19
CA ALA A 422 6.40 -41.00 4.09
C ALA A 422 6.12 -42.34 3.37
N SER A 423 5.63 -42.30 2.14
CA SER A 423 5.42 -43.51 1.33
C SER A 423 6.74 -44.19 0.96
N SER A 424 7.72 -43.43 0.46
CA SER A 424 9.02 -43.97 0.04
C SER A 424 9.83 -44.52 1.22
N THR A 425 9.79 -43.86 2.37
CA THR A 425 10.42 -44.37 3.60
C THR A 425 9.73 -45.64 4.10
N GLY A 426 8.40 -45.74 3.98
CA GLY A 426 7.68 -46.99 4.22
C GLY A 426 8.13 -48.13 3.31
N GLN A 427 8.39 -47.85 2.02
CA GLN A 427 8.94 -48.82 1.09
C GLN A 427 10.38 -49.20 1.43
N ILE A 428 11.22 -48.24 1.84
CA ILE A 428 12.60 -48.52 2.30
C ILE A 428 12.57 -49.39 3.55
N ALA A 429 11.71 -49.11 4.53
CA ALA A 429 11.60 -49.90 5.75
C ALA A 429 11.17 -51.34 5.44
N ALA A 430 10.19 -51.54 4.55
CA ALA A 430 9.79 -52.87 4.09
C ALA A 430 10.93 -53.59 3.33
N GLY A 431 11.65 -52.88 2.46
CA GLY A 431 12.82 -53.41 1.75
C GLY A 431 13.96 -53.79 2.68
N ASN A 432 14.20 -53.01 3.74
CA ASN A 432 15.19 -53.33 4.77
C ASN A 432 14.79 -54.55 5.59
N ALA A 433 13.51 -54.71 5.91
CA ALA A 433 13.03 -55.92 6.60
C ALA A 433 13.25 -57.18 5.75
N ASP A 434 12.98 -57.10 4.43
CA ASP A 434 13.30 -58.19 3.49
C ASP A 434 14.81 -58.46 3.41
N LEU A 435 15.63 -57.41 3.32
CA LEU A 435 17.09 -57.55 3.30
C LEU A 435 17.60 -58.16 4.61
N SER A 436 17.06 -57.78 5.77
CA SER A 436 17.38 -58.37 7.07
C SER A 436 17.13 -59.86 7.06
N ALA A 437 15.93 -60.29 6.64
CA ALA A 437 15.55 -61.70 6.59
C ALA A 437 16.46 -62.50 5.64
N ARG A 438 16.86 -61.90 4.51
CA ARG A 438 17.81 -62.51 3.56
C ARG A 438 19.23 -62.59 4.12
N THR A 439 19.69 -61.57 4.83
CA THR A 439 21.01 -61.56 5.49
C THR A 439 21.05 -62.62 6.59
N GLU A 440 20.00 -62.77 7.40
CA GLU A 440 19.89 -63.83 8.41
C GLU A 440 19.89 -65.23 7.77
N ALA A 441 19.10 -65.42 6.70
CA ALA A 441 19.09 -66.68 5.96
C ALA A 441 20.46 -66.98 5.32
N GLN A 442 21.15 -65.96 4.83
CA GLN A 442 22.50 -66.06 4.28
C GLN A 442 23.51 -66.45 5.36
N ALA A 443 23.46 -65.86 6.55
CA ALA A 443 24.31 -66.24 7.67
C ALA A 443 24.11 -67.73 8.03
N GLY A 444 22.86 -68.18 8.15
CA GLY A 444 22.57 -69.60 8.41
C GLY A 444 23.02 -70.56 7.27
N ASN A 445 23.05 -70.08 6.02
CA ASN A 445 23.60 -70.84 4.90
C ASN A 445 25.13 -70.91 4.93
N LEU A 446 25.79 -69.80 5.29
CA LEU A 446 27.24 -69.74 5.46
C LEU A 446 27.70 -70.65 6.58
N GLU A 447 27.00 -70.68 7.72
CA GLU A 447 27.31 -71.56 8.85
C GLU A 447 27.25 -73.04 8.45
N ARG A 448 26.20 -73.45 7.71
CA ARG A 448 26.10 -74.82 7.17
C ARG A 448 27.18 -75.13 6.15
N THR A 449 27.56 -74.14 5.33
CA THR A 449 28.60 -74.29 4.31
C THR A 449 29.97 -74.44 4.96
N ALA A 450 30.29 -73.63 5.98
CA ALA A 450 31.51 -73.72 6.76
C ALA A 450 31.64 -75.10 7.43
N SER A 451 30.59 -75.57 8.10
CA SER A 451 30.56 -76.92 8.69
C SER A 451 30.77 -78.03 7.64
N SER A 452 30.16 -77.89 6.45
CA SER A 452 30.35 -78.85 5.35
C SER A 452 31.78 -78.83 4.82
N ILE A 453 32.41 -77.66 4.75
CA ILE A 453 33.81 -77.49 4.35
C ILE A 453 34.76 -78.10 5.37
N GLU A 454 34.52 -77.92 6.67
CA GLU A 454 35.32 -78.57 7.72
C GLU A 454 35.24 -80.09 7.63
N GLN A 455 34.04 -80.63 7.42
CA GLN A 455 33.84 -82.07 7.24
C GLN A 455 34.52 -82.59 5.95
N LEU A 456 34.44 -81.83 4.85
CA LEU A 456 35.14 -82.15 3.61
C LEU A 456 36.66 -82.10 3.79
N ALA A 457 37.19 -81.09 4.47
CA ALA A 457 38.62 -80.96 4.78
C ALA A 457 39.11 -82.17 5.58
N ALA A 458 38.34 -82.59 6.59
CA ALA A 458 38.64 -83.78 7.38
C ALA A 458 38.66 -85.04 6.51
N THR A 459 37.67 -85.21 5.63
CA THR A 459 37.55 -86.37 4.74
C THR A 459 38.69 -86.42 3.72
N VAL A 460 39.06 -85.30 3.13
CA VAL A 460 40.18 -85.20 2.18
C VAL A 460 41.52 -85.50 2.86
N ARG A 461 41.72 -85.01 4.09
CA ARG A 461 42.91 -85.33 4.90
C ARG A 461 42.98 -86.83 5.21
N GLN A 462 41.86 -87.43 5.59
CA GLN A 462 41.76 -88.88 5.82
C GLN A 462 42.02 -89.69 4.54
N ASN A 463 41.55 -89.23 3.38
CA ASN A 463 41.83 -89.88 2.09
C ASN A 463 43.33 -89.83 1.74
N ALA A 464 43.98 -88.69 1.96
CA ALA A 464 45.42 -88.54 1.73
C ALA A 464 46.24 -89.50 2.60
N GLU A 465 45.88 -89.62 3.89
CA GLU A 465 46.51 -90.55 4.84
C GLU A 465 46.22 -92.02 4.47
N SER A 466 44.98 -92.34 4.10
CA SER A 466 44.58 -93.69 3.67
C SER A 466 45.32 -94.12 2.39
N ALA A 467 45.49 -93.20 1.43
CA ALA A 467 46.27 -93.45 0.22
C ALA A 467 47.75 -93.70 0.54
N HIS A 468 48.31 -92.98 1.53
CA HIS A 468 49.68 -93.21 1.99
C HIS A 468 49.81 -94.59 2.66
N HIS A 469 48.91 -94.95 3.57
CA HIS A 469 48.91 -96.27 4.19
C HIS A 469 48.73 -97.40 3.16
N ALA A 470 47.85 -97.22 2.17
CA ALA A 470 47.68 -98.17 1.09
C ALA A 470 48.95 -98.29 0.23
N HIS A 471 49.66 -97.19 -0.03
CA HIS A 471 50.94 -97.22 -0.74
C HIS A 471 51.98 -98.07 0.00
N ASP A 472 52.11 -97.92 1.32
CA ASP A 472 53.05 -98.70 2.15
C ASP A 472 52.72 -100.20 2.14
N MET A 473 51.42 -100.55 2.21
CA MET A 473 50.97 -101.95 2.11
C MET A 473 51.26 -102.55 0.73
N VAL A 474 51.06 -101.78 -0.33
CA VAL A 474 51.32 -102.19 -1.72
C VAL A 474 52.82 -102.39 -1.93
N GLN A 475 53.67 -101.53 -1.39
CA GLN A 475 55.11 -101.71 -1.41
C GLN A 475 55.53 -103.02 -0.71
N SER A 476 54.99 -103.27 0.48
CA SER A 476 55.24 -104.52 1.22
C SER A 476 54.78 -105.76 0.44
N ALA A 477 53.63 -105.69 -0.24
CA ALA A 477 53.13 -106.77 -1.09
C ALA A 477 54.02 -107.01 -2.32
N SER A 478 54.58 -105.94 -2.92
CA SER A 478 55.54 -106.03 -4.02
C SER A 478 56.82 -106.73 -3.60
N GLU A 479 57.36 -106.37 -2.43
CA GLU A 479 58.54 -107.02 -1.84
C GLU A 479 58.29 -108.52 -1.59
N ALA A 480 57.13 -108.88 -1.04
CA ALA A 480 56.74 -110.27 -0.81
C ALA A 480 56.58 -111.06 -2.12
N ALA A 481 55.95 -110.47 -3.14
CA ALA A 481 55.79 -111.10 -4.46
C ALA A 481 57.14 -111.30 -5.17
N ASN A 482 58.05 -110.32 -5.09
CA ASN A 482 59.42 -110.45 -5.61
C ASN A 482 60.21 -111.55 -4.90
N ALA A 483 60.13 -111.64 -3.57
CA ALA A 483 60.76 -112.72 -2.80
C ALA A 483 60.15 -114.10 -3.14
N GLY A 484 58.84 -114.15 -3.40
CA GLY A 484 58.14 -115.33 -3.91
C GLY A 484 58.67 -115.76 -5.27
N GLY A 485 58.79 -114.82 -6.22
CA GLY A 485 59.35 -115.04 -7.55
C GLY A 485 60.77 -115.62 -7.50
N GLN A 486 61.67 -115.05 -6.69
CA GLN A 486 63.02 -115.58 -6.48
C GLN A 486 63.03 -117.00 -5.90
N THR A 487 62.07 -117.33 -5.03
CA THR A 487 61.95 -118.68 -4.47
C THR A 487 61.49 -119.68 -5.52
N VAL A 488 60.56 -119.30 -6.39
CA VAL A 488 60.10 -120.12 -7.52
C VAL A 488 61.21 -120.29 -8.55
N GLU A 489 62.00 -119.26 -8.84
CA GLU A 489 63.17 -119.34 -9.74
C GLU A 489 64.20 -120.37 -9.23
N ARG A 490 64.51 -120.34 -7.92
CA ARG A 490 65.36 -121.36 -7.30
C ARG A 490 64.76 -122.77 -7.38
N LEU A 491 63.44 -122.90 -7.26
CA LEU A 491 62.74 -124.19 -7.39
C LEU A 491 62.84 -124.75 -8.81
N VAL A 492 62.63 -123.91 -9.84
CA VAL A 492 62.83 -124.27 -11.26
C VAL A 492 64.26 -124.75 -11.49
N GLY A 493 65.26 -124.03 -10.99
CA GLY A 493 66.67 -124.44 -11.08
C GLY A 493 66.94 -125.80 -10.42
N THR A 494 66.31 -126.08 -9.27
CA THR A 494 66.42 -127.36 -8.57
C THR A 494 65.75 -128.49 -9.36
N MET A 495 64.55 -128.26 -9.89
CA MET A 495 63.83 -129.23 -10.72
C MET A 495 64.59 -129.56 -12.01
N SER A 496 65.19 -128.57 -12.67
CA SER A 496 66.09 -128.80 -13.80
C SER A 496 67.32 -129.64 -13.43
N GLY A 497 67.89 -129.44 -12.24
CA GLY A 497 68.97 -130.27 -11.70
C GLY A 497 68.54 -131.73 -11.44
N ILE A 498 67.35 -131.92 -10.86
CA ILE A 498 66.76 -133.26 -10.64
C ILE A 498 66.49 -133.94 -11.98
N HIS A 499 65.90 -133.25 -12.95
CA HIS A 499 65.64 -133.76 -14.29
C HIS A 499 66.93 -134.25 -14.97
N ALA A 500 68.00 -133.43 -14.94
CA ALA A 500 69.30 -133.81 -15.49
C ALA A 500 69.91 -135.04 -14.79
N THR A 501 69.71 -135.17 -13.48
CA THR A 501 70.19 -136.32 -12.69
C THR A 501 69.39 -137.58 -13.02
N ALA A 502 68.06 -137.47 -13.10
CA ALA A 502 67.18 -138.57 -13.47
C ALA A 502 67.49 -139.08 -14.89
N GLN A 503 67.74 -138.19 -15.86
CA GLN A 503 68.16 -138.58 -17.21
C GLN A 503 69.48 -139.34 -17.22
N LYS A 504 70.49 -138.89 -16.46
CA LYS A 504 71.76 -139.62 -16.31
C LYS A 504 71.55 -141.03 -15.72
N ILE A 505 70.66 -141.18 -14.75
CA ILE A 505 70.32 -142.50 -14.20
C ILE A 505 69.65 -143.36 -15.28
N ALA A 506 68.74 -142.80 -16.07
CA ALA A 506 68.11 -143.51 -17.19
C ALA A 506 69.17 -144.03 -18.19
N ASP A 507 70.14 -143.21 -18.54
CA ASP A 507 71.24 -143.58 -19.45
C ASP A 507 72.11 -144.70 -18.84
N ILE A 508 72.49 -144.59 -17.56
CA ILE A 508 73.28 -145.61 -16.84
C ILE A 508 72.51 -146.93 -16.75
N THR A 509 71.21 -146.89 -16.43
CA THR A 509 70.37 -148.10 -16.36
C THR A 509 70.24 -148.78 -17.71
N GLY A 510 70.20 -148.01 -18.81
CA GLY A 510 70.29 -148.55 -20.17
C GLY A 510 71.61 -149.27 -20.44
N ILE A 511 72.74 -148.74 -19.95
CA ILE A 511 74.04 -149.42 -20.04
C ILE A 511 74.03 -150.72 -19.21
N ILE A 512 73.47 -150.70 -17.99
CA ILE A 512 73.37 -151.89 -17.13
C ILE A 512 72.53 -152.98 -17.79
N ASP A 513 71.39 -152.64 -18.39
CA ASP A 513 70.57 -153.58 -19.16
C ASP A 513 71.36 -154.17 -20.35
N GLY A 514 72.13 -153.32 -21.05
CA GLY A 514 73.06 -153.76 -22.09
C GLY A 514 74.14 -154.74 -21.59
N ILE A 515 74.75 -154.48 -20.43
CA ILE A 515 75.73 -155.37 -19.78
C ILE A 515 75.06 -156.69 -19.37
N ALA A 516 73.86 -156.63 -18.80
CA ALA A 516 73.09 -157.81 -18.40
C ALA A 516 72.75 -158.68 -19.62
N PHE A 517 72.33 -158.07 -20.74
CA PHE A 517 72.09 -158.77 -22.00
C PHE A 517 73.38 -159.43 -22.53
N GLN A 518 74.49 -158.70 -22.58
CA GLN A 518 75.79 -159.25 -22.98
C GLN A 518 76.23 -160.42 -22.09
N THR A 519 76.06 -160.29 -20.77
CA THR A 519 76.38 -161.33 -19.78
C THR A 519 75.51 -162.57 -19.96
N ASN A 520 74.21 -162.39 -20.25
CA ASN A 520 73.29 -163.49 -20.56
C ASN A 520 73.70 -164.26 -21.83
N ILE A 521 74.18 -163.56 -22.87
CA ILE A 521 74.72 -164.20 -24.09
C ILE A 521 76.05 -164.93 -23.81
N LEU A 522 76.96 -164.31 -23.05
CA LEU A 522 78.22 -164.93 -22.62
C LEU A 522 77.98 -166.21 -21.80
N ALA A 523 77.05 -166.16 -20.85
CA ALA A 523 76.67 -167.29 -20.02
C ALA A 523 75.99 -168.40 -20.82
N LEU A 524 75.15 -168.06 -21.81
CA LEU A 524 74.58 -169.03 -22.74
C LEU A 524 75.68 -169.73 -23.55
N ASN A 525 76.63 -168.96 -24.10
CA ASN A 525 77.77 -169.52 -24.85
C ASN A 525 78.63 -170.43 -23.96
N ALA A 526 78.89 -170.04 -22.72
CA ALA A 526 79.62 -170.87 -21.75
C ALA A 526 78.85 -172.14 -21.37
N ALA A 527 77.53 -172.08 -21.20
CA ALA A 527 76.69 -173.25 -20.92
C ALA A 527 76.70 -174.25 -22.09
N VAL A 528 76.70 -173.75 -23.34
CA VAL A 528 76.83 -174.56 -24.55
C VAL A 528 78.19 -175.25 -24.61
N GLU A 529 79.29 -174.53 -24.37
CA GLU A 529 80.64 -175.11 -24.39
C GLU A 529 80.87 -176.09 -23.23
N ALA A 530 80.27 -175.83 -22.05
CA ALA A 530 80.29 -176.75 -20.93
C ALA A 530 79.52 -178.06 -21.23
N ALA A 531 78.39 -177.98 -21.94
CA ALA A 531 77.66 -179.17 -22.42
C ALA A 531 78.50 -179.97 -23.44
N ARG A 532 79.30 -179.29 -24.25
CA ARG A 532 80.21 -179.89 -25.24
C ARG A 532 81.38 -180.65 -24.59
N ALA A 533 81.85 -180.20 -23.43
CA ALA A 533 82.91 -180.86 -22.65
C ALA A 533 82.44 -182.11 -21.86
N GLY A 534 81.15 -182.48 -21.92
CA GLY A 534 80.62 -183.69 -21.31
C GLY A 534 80.71 -183.71 -19.77
N GLU A 535 81.05 -184.85 -19.18
CA GLU A 535 81.09 -185.02 -17.71
C GLU A 535 82.10 -184.09 -17.00
N GLN A 536 83.19 -183.69 -17.67
CA GLN A 536 84.17 -182.75 -17.11
C GLN A 536 83.63 -181.29 -17.04
N GLY A 537 82.60 -180.97 -17.82
CA GLY A 537 81.98 -179.64 -17.90
C GLY A 537 80.82 -179.41 -16.94
N ARG A 538 80.35 -180.42 -16.19
CA ARG A 538 79.14 -180.31 -15.33
C ARG A 538 79.21 -179.17 -14.33
N GLY A 539 80.35 -178.96 -13.67
CA GLY A 539 80.53 -177.85 -12.73
C GLY A 539 80.44 -176.48 -13.41
N PHE A 540 81.04 -176.34 -14.60
CA PHE A 540 80.99 -175.12 -15.40
C PHE A 540 79.58 -174.84 -15.94
N ALA A 541 78.83 -175.86 -16.34
CA ALA A 541 77.45 -175.70 -16.82
C ALA A 541 76.51 -175.15 -15.73
N VAL A 542 76.69 -175.60 -14.48
CA VAL A 542 75.92 -175.07 -13.33
C VAL A 542 76.26 -173.61 -13.07
N VAL A 543 77.55 -173.25 -13.07
CA VAL A 543 77.98 -171.85 -12.88
C VAL A 543 77.46 -170.97 -14.03
N ALA A 544 77.53 -171.44 -15.28
CA ALA A 544 77.00 -170.71 -16.44
C ALA A 544 75.47 -170.53 -16.35
N GLY A 545 74.73 -171.52 -15.87
CA GLY A 545 73.30 -171.41 -15.59
C GLY A 545 72.98 -170.37 -14.51
N GLU A 546 73.77 -170.35 -13.43
CA GLU A 546 73.60 -169.37 -12.34
C GLU A 546 73.94 -167.94 -12.80
N VAL A 547 75.03 -167.76 -13.56
CA VAL A 547 75.39 -166.46 -14.16
C VAL A 547 74.32 -165.99 -15.14
N ARG A 548 73.72 -166.91 -15.90
CA ARG A 548 72.61 -166.58 -16.80
C ARG A 548 71.36 -166.14 -16.04
N SER A 549 71.00 -166.85 -14.98
CA SER A 549 69.88 -166.47 -14.12
C SER A 549 70.11 -165.11 -13.46
N LEU A 550 71.33 -164.85 -12.98
CA LEU A 550 71.73 -163.56 -12.44
C LEU A 550 71.62 -162.44 -13.49
N ALA A 551 72.07 -162.69 -14.72
CA ALA A 551 71.97 -161.73 -15.81
C ALA A 551 70.51 -161.41 -16.18
N GLN A 552 69.62 -162.40 -16.22
CA GLN A 552 68.18 -162.19 -16.43
C GLN A 552 67.54 -161.40 -15.29
N ARG A 553 67.90 -161.69 -14.03
CA ARG A 553 67.46 -160.93 -12.85
C ARG A 553 67.96 -159.48 -12.88
N SER A 554 69.21 -159.25 -13.29
CA SER A 554 69.79 -157.91 -13.44
C SER A 554 69.11 -157.10 -14.54
N ALA A 555 68.77 -157.72 -15.68
CA ALA A 555 68.01 -157.06 -16.75
C ALA A 555 66.58 -156.69 -16.30
N ALA A 556 65.90 -157.59 -15.59
CA ALA A 556 64.57 -157.31 -15.02
C ALA A 556 64.62 -156.14 -14.03
N ALA A 557 65.59 -156.15 -13.10
CA ALA A 557 65.80 -155.05 -12.16
C ALA A 557 66.16 -153.73 -12.85
N ALA A 558 67.02 -153.75 -13.88
CA ALA A 558 67.36 -152.57 -14.66
C ALA A 558 66.14 -151.99 -15.39
N LYS A 559 65.26 -152.84 -15.92
CA LYS A 559 64.00 -152.41 -16.55
C LYS A 559 63.03 -151.78 -15.54
N GLU A 560 62.88 -152.36 -14.34
CA GLU A 560 62.06 -151.77 -13.28
C GLU A 560 62.59 -150.39 -12.84
N ILE A 561 63.92 -150.26 -12.68
CA ILE A 561 64.54 -148.95 -12.38
C ILE A 561 64.29 -147.96 -13.52
N LYS A 562 64.44 -148.39 -14.78
CA LYS A 562 64.17 -147.54 -15.95
C LYS A 562 62.73 -147.02 -15.96
N GLU A 563 61.74 -147.87 -15.69
CA GLU A 563 60.33 -147.47 -15.60
C GLU A 563 60.06 -146.49 -14.44
N LEU A 564 60.69 -146.69 -13.27
CA LEU A 564 60.62 -145.74 -12.15
C LEU A 564 61.25 -144.37 -12.48
N ILE A 565 62.40 -144.38 -13.16
CA ILE A 565 63.10 -143.16 -13.54
C ILE A 565 62.35 -142.42 -14.66
N SER A 566 61.79 -143.13 -15.65
CA SER A 566 60.94 -142.52 -16.67
C SER A 566 59.74 -141.79 -16.05
N ARG A 567 59.05 -142.42 -15.09
CA ARG A 567 57.98 -141.75 -14.33
C ARG A 567 58.48 -140.54 -13.54
N SER A 568 59.65 -140.65 -12.90
CA SER A 568 60.26 -139.53 -12.16
C SER A 568 60.62 -138.35 -13.09
N VAL A 569 61.07 -138.61 -14.32
CA VAL A 569 61.34 -137.58 -15.33
C VAL A 569 60.03 -136.86 -15.72
N GLU A 570 58.95 -137.61 -15.97
CA GLU A 570 57.62 -137.04 -16.27
C GLU A 570 57.09 -136.18 -15.11
N GLU A 571 57.18 -136.65 -13.86
CA GLU A 571 56.73 -135.90 -12.68
C GLU A 571 57.55 -134.62 -12.47
N VAL A 572 58.87 -134.67 -12.69
CA VAL A 572 59.75 -133.49 -12.58
C VAL A 572 59.48 -132.50 -13.72
N GLN A 573 59.21 -132.98 -14.93
CA GLN A 573 58.80 -132.13 -16.06
C GLN A 573 57.51 -131.37 -15.74
N ALA A 574 56.49 -132.07 -15.24
CA ALA A 574 55.23 -131.46 -14.81
C ALA A 574 55.44 -130.47 -13.66
N GLY A 575 56.30 -130.81 -12.69
CA GLY A 575 56.71 -129.91 -11.60
C GLY A 575 57.41 -128.64 -12.09
N ASN A 576 58.24 -128.75 -13.13
CA ASN A 576 58.93 -127.62 -13.73
C ASN A 576 57.99 -126.68 -14.49
N GLU A 577 56.99 -127.24 -15.18
CA GLU A 577 55.92 -126.46 -15.84
C GLU A 577 55.04 -125.74 -14.81
N ALA A 578 54.62 -126.42 -13.74
CA ALA A 578 53.85 -125.81 -12.66
C ALA A 578 54.63 -124.70 -11.94
N ALA A 579 55.93 -124.90 -11.68
CA ALA A 579 56.79 -123.89 -11.09
C ALA A 579 56.96 -122.67 -12.01
N ARG A 580 57.13 -122.88 -13.33
CA ARG A 580 57.18 -121.77 -14.30
C ARG A 580 55.88 -120.97 -14.31
N GLY A 581 54.73 -121.64 -14.34
CA GLY A 581 53.42 -120.97 -14.26
C GLY A 581 53.22 -120.19 -12.96
N ALA A 582 53.73 -120.69 -11.83
CA ALA A 582 53.75 -119.95 -10.57
C ALA A 582 54.67 -118.71 -10.62
N GLY A 583 55.80 -118.81 -11.32
CA GLY A 583 56.74 -117.70 -11.52
C GLY A 583 56.11 -116.58 -12.36
N ASP A 584 55.48 -116.94 -13.48
CA ASP A 584 54.75 -116.00 -14.33
C ASP A 584 53.62 -115.31 -13.55
N ALA A 585 52.88 -116.06 -12.72
CA ALA A 585 51.84 -115.49 -11.86
C ALA A 585 52.40 -114.49 -10.82
N MET A 586 53.58 -114.75 -10.24
CA MET A 586 54.23 -113.80 -9.33
C MET A 586 54.64 -112.51 -10.05
N GLN A 587 55.18 -112.60 -11.27
CA GLN A 587 55.55 -111.43 -12.08
C GLN A 587 54.31 -110.59 -12.47
N ASP A 588 53.20 -111.26 -12.78
CA ASP A 588 51.92 -110.61 -13.06
C ASP A 588 51.38 -109.86 -11.82
N ILE A 589 51.55 -110.43 -10.61
CA ILE A 589 51.22 -109.77 -9.35
C ILE A 589 52.08 -108.51 -9.16
N VAL A 590 53.41 -108.58 -9.34
CA VAL A 590 54.31 -107.42 -9.20
C VAL A 590 53.86 -106.28 -10.11
N THR A 591 53.60 -106.57 -11.38
CA THR A 591 53.15 -105.58 -12.37
C THR A 591 51.82 -104.91 -11.96
N ARG A 592 50.87 -105.69 -11.42
CA ARG A 592 49.58 -105.16 -10.93
C ARG A 592 49.74 -104.31 -9.67
N VAL A 593 50.60 -104.73 -8.75
CA VAL A 593 50.90 -104.02 -7.50
C VAL A 593 51.59 -102.68 -7.79
N GLU A 594 52.53 -102.62 -8.74
CA GLU A 594 53.14 -101.37 -9.21
C GLU A 594 52.09 -100.39 -9.77
N ARG A 595 51.12 -100.90 -10.53
CA ARG A 595 50.02 -100.07 -11.04
C ARG A 595 49.14 -99.51 -9.91
N ILE A 596 48.87 -100.30 -8.86
CA ILE A 596 48.14 -99.83 -7.67
C ILE A 596 48.96 -98.76 -6.94
N ALA A 597 50.29 -98.93 -6.81
CA ALA A 597 51.16 -97.95 -6.18
C ALA A 597 51.10 -96.59 -6.90
N GLY A 598 51.09 -96.60 -8.23
CA GLY A 598 50.91 -95.42 -9.07
C GLY A 598 49.57 -94.72 -8.81
N LEU A 599 48.47 -95.47 -8.77
CA LEU A 599 47.14 -94.93 -8.46
C LEU A 599 47.07 -94.31 -7.05
N MET A 600 47.72 -94.91 -6.05
CA MET A 600 47.79 -94.32 -4.71
C MET A 600 48.57 -92.99 -4.71
N GLY A 601 49.63 -92.89 -5.53
CA GLY A 601 50.36 -91.65 -5.76
C GLY A 601 49.48 -90.55 -6.37
N GLU A 602 48.68 -90.88 -7.39
CA GLU A 602 47.72 -89.97 -8.02
C GLU A 602 46.64 -89.50 -7.02
N ILE A 603 46.06 -90.41 -6.23
CA ILE A 603 45.06 -90.07 -5.20
C ILE A 603 45.66 -89.14 -4.14
N SER A 604 46.89 -89.41 -3.69
CA SER A 604 47.59 -88.57 -2.71
C SER A 604 47.85 -87.15 -3.27
N HIS A 605 48.24 -87.05 -4.54
CA HIS A 605 48.43 -85.77 -5.22
C HIS A 605 47.10 -85.01 -5.36
N ALA A 606 46.06 -85.66 -5.87
CA ALA A 606 44.73 -85.07 -6.02
C ALA A 606 44.14 -84.62 -4.67
N SER A 607 44.36 -85.39 -3.59
CA SER A 607 43.89 -85.04 -2.25
C SER A 607 44.61 -83.80 -1.69
N ARG A 608 45.91 -83.63 -1.97
CA ARG A 608 46.65 -82.40 -1.59
C ARG A 608 46.12 -81.18 -2.33
N GLU A 609 45.86 -81.30 -3.63
CA GLU A 609 45.28 -80.24 -4.44
C GLU A 609 43.87 -79.86 -3.97
N GLN A 610 43.02 -80.85 -3.67
CA GLN A 610 41.70 -80.64 -3.06
C GLN A 610 41.81 -79.93 -1.71
N SER A 611 42.79 -80.28 -0.87
CA SER A 611 43.01 -79.61 0.42
C SER A 611 43.35 -78.14 0.24
N GLN A 612 44.16 -77.78 -0.75
CA GLN A 612 44.48 -76.39 -1.07
C GLN A 612 43.24 -75.64 -1.60
N GLY A 613 42.47 -76.25 -2.50
CA GLY A 613 41.22 -75.68 -2.98
C GLY A 613 40.20 -75.46 -1.85
N ILE A 614 40.12 -76.38 -0.89
CA ILE A 614 39.28 -76.25 0.30
C ILE A 614 39.72 -75.06 1.17
N GLU A 615 41.02 -74.83 1.37
CA GLU A 615 41.50 -73.66 2.09
C GLU A 615 41.11 -72.34 1.41
N GLU A 616 41.15 -72.26 0.09
CA GLU A 616 40.72 -71.08 -0.66
C GLU A 616 39.21 -70.85 -0.51
N VAL A 617 38.40 -71.91 -0.63
CA VAL A 617 36.95 -71.82 -0.38
C VAL A 617 36.67 -71.39 1.06
N ASN A 618 37.42 -71.88 2.04
CA ASN A 618 37.26 -71.48 3.44
C ASN A 618 37.56 -69.98 3.66
N ARG A 619 38.60 -69.44 3.01
CA ARG A 619 38.88 -67.99 3.02
C ARG A 619 37.74 -67.18 2.37
N ALA A 620 37.18 -67.67 1.26
CA ALA A 620 36.05 -67.03 0.59
C ALA A 620 34.79 -67.02 1.48
N VAL A 621 34.50 -68.12 2.17
CA VAL A 621 33.37 -68.19 3.13
C VAL A 621 33.57 -67.22 4.30
N THR A 622 34.80 -67.11 4.83
CA THR A 622 35.12 -66.14 5.89
C THR A 622 34.90 -64.70 5.43
N SER A 623 35.32 -64.34 4.21
CA SER A 623 35.06 -63.01 3.65
C SER A 623 33.57 -62.75 3.39
N MET A 624 32.81 -63.77 2.95
CA MET A 624 31.36 -63.66 2.82
C MET A 624 30.68 -63.46 4.18
N ASP A 625 31.18 -64.05 5.26
CA ASP A 625 30.68 -63.81 6.62
C ASP A 625 30.90 -62.36 7.05
N GLU A 626 32.10 -61.79 6.85
CA GLU A 626 32.38 -60.38 7.13
C GLU A 626 31.43 -59.43 6.40
N VAL A 627 31.19 -59.67 5.10
CA VAL A 627 30.22 -58.89 4.31
C VAL A 627 28.79 -59.08 4.80
N THR A 628 28.44 -60.29 5.24
CA THR A 628 27.12 -60.59 5.80
C THR A 628 26.89 -59.82 7.12
N GLN A 629 27.91 -59.74 7.98
CA GLN A 629 27.86 -58.93 9.20
C GLN A 629 27.78 -57.42 8.89
N GLN A 630 28.54 -56.93 7.91
CA GLN A 630 28.41 -55.54 7.44
C GLN A 630 27.02 -55.23 6.89
N ASN A 631 26.43 -56.16 6.12
CA ASN A 631 25.08 -56.00 5.62
C ASN A 631 24.07 -55.93 6.78
N ALA A 632 24.23 -56.72 7.84
CA ALA A 632 23.38 -56.64 9.02
C ALA A 632 23.48 -55.26 9.69
N ALA A 633 24.69 -54.72 9.88
CA ALA A 633 24.89 -53.38 10.42
C ALA A 633 24.27 -52.29 9.52
N LEU A 634 24.46 -52.37 8.21
CA LEU A 634 23.87 -51.44 7.24
C LEU A 634 22.34 -51.49 7.25
N VAL A 635 21.74 -52.67 7.43
CA VAL A 635 20.29 -52.83 7.55
C VAL A 635 19.75 -52.11 8.78
N GLU A 636 20.44 -52.22 9.93
CA GLU A 636 20.07 -51.47 11.15
C GLU A 636 20.19 -49.95 10.95
N GLU A 637 21.31 -49.48 10.37
CA GLU A 637 21.52 -48.06 10.09
C GLU A 637 20.46 -47.49 9.13
N ALA A 638 20.17 -48.21 8.05
CA ALA A 638 19.18 -47.79 7.08
C ALA A 638 17.74 -47.86 7.64
N ALA A 639 17.45 -48.78 8.57
CA ALA A 639 16.16 -48.82 9.26
C ALA A 639 15.99 -47.60 10.17
N ALA A 640 17.04 -47.24 10.94
CA ALA A 640 17.05 -46.05 11.76
C ALA A 640 16.92 -44.75 10.92
N ALA A 641 17.60 -44.68 9.78
CA ALA A 641 17.48 -43.56 8.85
C ALA A 641 16.08 -43.44 8.24
N ALA A 642 15.47 -44.56 7.82
CA ALA A 642 14.11 -44.58 7.28
C ALA A 642 13.08 -44.12 8.33
N GLU A 643 13.23 -44.55 9.58
CA GLU A 643 12.37 -44.12 10.69
C GLU A 643 12.53 -42.62 11.00
N SER A 644 13.77 -42.11 11.01
CA SER A 644 14.04 -40.68 11.18
C SER A 644 13.41 -39.83 10.05
N LEU A 645 13.54 -40.25 8.79
CA LEU A 645 12.91 -39.59 7.65
C LEU A 645 11.38 -39.63 7.74
N ARG A 646 10.81 -40.75 8.20
CA ARG A 646 9.37 -40.88 8.45
C ARG A 646 8.89 -39.89 9.51
N GLN A 647 9.63 -39.73 10.60
CA GLN A 647 9.34 -38.75 11.65
C GLN A 647 9.45 -37.32 11.11
N GLN A 648 10.52 -36.98 10.38
CA GLN A 648 10.68 -35.66 9.75
C GLN A 648 9.54 -35.33 8.76
N ALA A 649 9.09 -36.32 7.99
CA ALA A 649 7.93 -36.15 7.09
C ALA A 649 6.63 -35.90 7.87
N GLN A 650 6.43 -36.57 9.00
CA GLN A 650 5.28 -36.32 9.89
C GLN A 650 5.36 -34.92 10.53
N GLU A 651 6.54 -34.48 10.98
CA GLU A 651 6.76 -33.14 11.51
C GLU A 651 6.52 -32.06 10.45
N LEU A 652 7.03 -32.24 9.23
CA LEU A 652 6.76 -31.35 8.09
C LEU A 652 5.26 -31.26 7.81
N ARG A 653 4.55 -32.40 7.79
CA ARG A 653 3.10 -32.43 7.60
C ARG A 653 2.38 -31.69 8.73
N GLY A 654 2.76 -31.94 9.98
CA GLY A 654 2.19 -31.25 11.15
C GLY A 654 2.44 -29.74 11.14
N ALA A 655 3.63 -29.31 10.72
CA ALA A 655 3.97 -27.89 10.60
C ALA A 655 3.11 -27.17 9.55
N VAL A 656 2.74 -27.85 8.46
CA VAL A 656 1.88 -27.27 7.42
C VAL A 656 0.39 -27.54 7.63
N ASP A 657 0.00 -28.39 8.59
CA ASP A 657 -1.40 -28.64 8.95
C ASP A 657 -2.08 -27.44 9.62
N VAL A 658 -1.29 -26.50 10.18
CA VAL A 658 -1.80 -25.19 10.65
C VAL A 658 -2.42 -24.40 9.50
N PHE A 659 -1.96 -24.60 8.26
CA PHE A 659 -2.49 -23.92 7.10
C PHE A 659 -3.76 -24.61 6.58
N ARG A 660 -4.88 -23.87 6.56
CA ARG A 660 -6.14 -24.31 5.96
C ARG A 660 -6.19 -23.91 4.50
N LEU A 661 -6.38 -24.91 3.64
CA LEU A 661 -6.53 -24.75 2.19
C LEU A 661 -8.02 -24.83 1.82
N ALA A 662 -8.36 -24.22 0.69
CA ALA A 662 -9.73 -24.04 0.21
C ALA A 662 -10.43 -25.35 -0.18
#